data_AF-A0A1V5GKN7-F1
#
_entry.id   AF-A0A1V5GKN7-F1
#
_cell.length_a   1.000
_cell.length_b   1.000
_cell.length_c   1.000
_cell.angle_alpha   90.00
_cell.angle_beta   90.00
_cell.angle_gamma   90.00
#
_symmetry.space_group_name_H-M   'P 1'
#
loop_
_entity.id
_entity.type
_entity.pdbx_description
1 polymer ?
#
loop_
_entity_poly.entity_id
_entity_poly.type
_entity_poly.pdbx_seq_one_letter_code
_entity_poly.pdbx_strand_id
1 'polypeptide(L)'
;MKFAKSILTTLVAVTAAFQSLTAVTGSAQVHINAENTAKTLTKDELINDMSFLYDEEDSVYYLGVGLRNIYFKVPTECNGRKIGKLDLGHVYFAEKYIPSDTDRVIIIVPDGVEVVNKHWNCNDTGIPFIELVYASGEVEDIKADDYEKVAEYLRAYYRSYHNEITDEELARKLIGYSINERNNIPYPITDKPAYEVKNETEYIVYTGEDGLTYLKVFIGTNGEKLIIPEEYNGVKIDRLNLKDIIKPSRLREGYYHDCVMFTLPDSIALSDTHWVDKDTGIGDIYITDSTGNETRYKSERYAPDNFRTTNSCDKWDVHYPHIALDWISYSLGGKNMSDKDHAYLYELTLKVPENAEVVYDHWEAQKTHILKIKLEYPSGKTENYTADDYNYYQVESGNFKEYNAAIGYYIWDSDLEEYGNYYRGSDTAWIVFAADTPDLATHLEGMDKLFLSDMINDYDSETIEIEECVIPDNIKDLKIKYTAFDQADIGKLVLPSCFLNFDPITFKYSRIKEIVFGGDVTLPAMAFYGNQFLEDVTFKGKAELDNTAFWKCEKLKNINISPDEFPAGVTFNQCRDLMTINGESPVNDDGSIKPEYEKMFKEKFYNTDGIGFVNKYVDYRVKQAVSEAVTDDMSDMEKVKALHDKLCSMTRYDHGNTEATKNHVDVSVFLNDSTVCEGYARAMNLMLHEAGIESCYVDTPSHAWVIVKLGDYYFHVDPTWDDNDEDITTYNWFMKADSEIKDDPSHSNWKMRCPSVMHNFQWEKMPACEDKMGDVNGDDIIDGRDATDILTAYAKSSAGGENSVDAIIADYDYNGIIDARDATAVLTAYAKASASEGE
;
A
#
# COMPACT_ATOMS: atom_id res chain seq x y z
N MET A 1 25.99 -50.61 48.92
CA MET A 1 24.86 -49.69 49.17
C MET A 1 25.15 -48.41 48.40
N LYS A 2 24.20 -47.71 47.76
CA LYS A 2 22.84 -48.00 47.24
C LYS A 2 22.46 -46.63 46.64
N PHE A 3 22.22 -46.42 45.34
CA PHE A 3 21.94 -47.36 44.25
C PHE A 3 23.10 -47.46 43.22
N ALA A 4 22.89 -47.04 41.96
CA ALA A 4 23.77 -47.27 40.81
C ALA A 4 23.60 -46.14 39.75
N LYS A 5 24.51 -45.84 38.80
CA LYS A 5 25.81 -46.42 38.36
C LYS A 5 25.80 -47.62 37.38
N SER A 6 25.42 -47.37 36.13
CA SER A 6 25.72 -48.16 34.90
C SER A 6 25.79 -47.15 33.74
N ILE A 7 26.90 -46.87 33.04
CA ILE A 7 27.81 -47.67 32.18
C ILE A 7 27.33 -47.77 30.71
N LEU A 8 28.16 -47.19 29.80
CA LEU A 8 28.29 -47.41 28.33
C LEU A 8 27.04 -47.19 27.42
N THR A 9 27.13 -46.72 26.17
CA THR A 9 28.16 -46.87 25.09
C THR A 9 28.08 -45.63 24.15
N THR A 10 29.11 -44.81 23.94
CA THR A 10 30.29 -44.92 23.03
C THR A 10 30.04 -44.80 21.51
N LEU A 11 30.18 -43.58 20.99
CA LEU A 11 30.98 -43.13 19.83
C LEU A 11 31.32 -44.10 18.65
N VAL A 12 30.81 -43.79 17.44
CA VAL A 12 31.40 -43.99 16.08
C VAL A 12 30.67 -42.97 15.16
N ALA A 13 31.19 -41.81 14.72
CA ALA A 13 32.35 -41.52 13.87
C ALA A 13 32.31 -42.10 12.43
N VAL A 14 31.83 -41.32 11.44
CA VAL A 14 32.42 -41.24 10.08
C VAL A 14 32.27 -39.81 9.54
N THR A 15 33.41 -39.20 9.21
CA THR A 15 33.55 -37.97 8.40
C THR A 15 33.48 -38.23 6.91
N ALA A 16 33.23 -37.17 6.13
CA ALA A 16 33.19 -37.05 4.66
C ALA A 16 31.78 -37.16 4.03
N ALA A 17 31.42 -36.32 3.06
CA ALA A 17 32.27 -35.44 2.24
C ALA A 17 31.75 -34.00 2.13
N PHE A 18 32.60 -33.04 2.52
CA PHE A 18 32.75 -31.85 1.69
C PHE A 18 33.46 -32.30 0.40
N GLN A 19 32.77 -32.21 -0.74
CA GLN A 19 33.46 -32.03 -2.02
C GLN A 19 33.22 -30.60 -2.46
N SER A 20 34.31 -29.85 -2.58
CA SER A 20 34.35 -28.63 -3.36
C SER A 20 33.84 -28.94 -4.78
N LEU A 21 32.78 -28.27 -5.22
CA LEU A 21 32.50 -28.20 -6.65
C LEU A 21 33.60 -27.33 -7.27
N THR A 22 34.63 -27.99 -7.77
CA THR A 22 35.64 -27.37 -8.64
C THR A 22 34.94 -26.73 -9.82
N ALA A 23 35.37 -25.52 -10.18
CA ALA A 23 34.88 -24.79 -11.34
C ALA A 23 34.85 -25.68 -12.59
N VAL A 24 33.66 -25.92 -13.13
CA VAL A 24 33.49 -26.39 -14.51
C VAL A 24 33.29 -25.15 -15.36
N THR A 25 34.39 -24.68 -15.96
CA THR A 25 34.35 -23.74 -17.07
C THR A 25 33.69 -24.42 -18.27
N GLY A 26 32.36 -24.35 -18.33
CA GLY A 26 31.53 -24.92 -19.38
C GLY A 26 30.79 -23.82 -20.12
N SER A 27 31.38 -23.31 -21.20
CA SER A 27 30.74 -22.34 -22.09
C SER A 27 29.61 -23.00 -22.89
N ALA A 28 28.44 -23.16 -22.26
CA ALA A 28 27.22 -23.52 -22.95
C ALA A 28 26.57 -22.26 -23.53
N GLN A 29 26.93 -21.93 -24.78
CA GLN A 29 26.14 -20.99 -25.57
C GLN A 29 24.75 -21.61 -25.80
N VAL A 30 23.76 -21.17 -25.02
CA VAL A 30 22.36 -21.47 -25.32
C VAL A 30 21.97 -20.61 -26.52
N HIS A 31 21.97 -21.23 -27.69
CA HIS A 31 21.40 -20.63 -28.90
C HIS A 31 19.89 -20.40 -28.68
N ILE A 32 19.53 -19.14 -28.46
CA ILE A 32 18.13 -18.69 -28.56
C ILE A 32 17.77 -18.70 -30.05
N ASN A 33 17.12 -19.77 -30.50
CA ASN A 33 16.43 -19.76 -31.79
C ASN A 33 15.16 -18.92 -31.64
N ALA A 34 14.99 -17.97 -32.56
CA ALA A 34 13.74 -17.22 -32.71
C ALA A 34 12.63 -18.12 -33.27
N GLU A 35 11.40 -17.57 -33.27
CA GLU A 35 10.17 -18.12 -33.87
C GLU A 35 9.45 -19.24 -33.09
N ASN A 36 8.63 -18.82 -32.12
CA ASN A 36 7.19 -18.81 -32.39
C ASN A 36 6.44 -17.80 -31.51
N THR A 37 5.80 -16.82 -32.16
CA THR A 37 5.00 -15.78 -31.53
C THR A 37 3.61 -16.27 -31.17
N ALA A 38 3.39 -16.50 -29.88
CA ALA A 38 2.08 -16.42 -29.23
C ALA A 38 2.30 -16.26 -27.72
N LYS A 39 2.62 -15.04 -27.25
CA LYS A 39 2.72 -14.76 -25.81
C LYS A 39 1.28 -14.66 -25.29
N THR A 40 0.75 -15.75 -24.75
CA THR A 40 -0.50 -15.73 -23.99
C THR A 40 -0.29 -14.81 -22.79
N LEU A 41 -1.11 -13.77 -22.67
CA LEU A 41 -1.12 -12.87 -21.52
C LEU A 41 -1.34 -13.69 -20.24
N THR A 42 -0.60 -13.36 -19.19
CA THR A 42 -0.76 -14.00 -17.87
C THR A 42 -2.02 -13.50 -17.20
N LYS A 43 -2.65 -14.36 -16.37
CA LYS A 43 -3.99 -14.12 -15.81
C LYS A 43 -4.07 -12.83 -14.96
N ASP A 44 -2.93 -12.41 -14.41
CA ASP A 44 -2.78 -11.21 -13.58
C ASP A 44 -2.83 -9.89 -14.38
N GLU A 45 -2.64 -9.94 -15.71
CA GLU A 45 -2.66 -8.76 -16.60
C GLU A 45 -4.08 -8.31 -17.01
N LEU A 46 -5.13 -8.93 -16.45
CA LEU A 46 -6.54 -8.74 -16.83
C LEU A 46 -7.43 -8.14 -15.72
N ILE A 47 -6.85 -7.67 -14.61
CA ILE A 47 -7.61 -7.18 -13.44
C ILE A 47 -8.12 -5.74 -13.60
N ASN A 48 -7.55 -4.91 -14.48
CA ASN A 48 -7.96 -3.50 -14.64
C ASN A 48 -8.08 -3.09 -16.12
N ASP A 49 -9.04 -2.23 -16.42
CA ASP A 49 -9.38 -1.79 -17.78
C ASP A 49 -8.47 -0.62 -18.21
N MET A 50 -7.30 -0.95 -18.75
CA MET A 50 -6.26 0.02 -19.11
C MET A 50 -6.43 0.60 -20.53
N SER A 51 -6.13 1.89 -20.68
CA SER A 51 -6.07 2.60 -21.96
C SER A 51 -4.83 3.51 -22.04
N PHE A 52 -4.41 3.91 -23.24
CA PHE A 52 -3.27 4.81 -23.41
C PHE A 52 -3.41 5.76 -24.60
N LEU A 53 -2.88 6.97 -24.43
CA LEU A 53 -2.78 8.01 -25.45
C LEU A 53 -1.31 8.34 -25.74
N TYR A 54 -0.96 8.55 -27.01
CA TYR A 54 0.39 9.01 -27.38
C TYR A 54 0.44 10.54 -27.33
N ASP A 55 1.48 11.08 -26.67
CA ASP A 55 1.87 12.48 -26.79
C ASP A 55 2.85 12.65 -27.96
N GLU A 56 2.52 13.53 -28.92
CA GLU A 56 3.44 13.87 -30.01
C GLU A 56 4.50 14.90 -29.60
N GLU A 57 4.24 15.74 -28.58
CA GLU A 57 5.19 16.76 -28.12
C GLU A 57 6.28 16.13 -27.25
N ASP A 58 5.88 15.34 -26.24
CA ASP A 58 6.81 14.70 -25.29
C ASP A 58 7.28 13.30 -25.73
N SER A 59 6.70 12.72 -26.79
CA SER A 59 7.02 11.37 -27.29
C SER A 59 6.84 10.23 -26.27
N VAL A 60 5.89 10.39 -25.34
CA VAL A 60 5.54 9.43 -24.28
C VAL A 60 4.09 8.97 -24.37
N TYR A 61 3.76 7.89 -23.66
CA TYR A 61 2.38 7.45 -23.50
C TYR A 61 1.82 7.82 -22.12
N TYR A 62 0.64 8.43 -22.11
CA TYR A 62 -0.23 8.56 -20.93
C TYR A 62 -1.00 7.25 -20.73
N LEU A 63 -1.12 6.80 -19.48
CA LEU A 63 -1.97 5.69 -19.07
C LEU A 63 -3.25 6.20 -18.39
N GLY A 64 -4.41 5.73 -18.86
CA GLY A 64 -5.69 5.81 -18.17
C GLY A 64 -6.08 4.45 -17.59
N VAL A 65 -6.79 4.43 -16.45
CA VAL A 65 -6.99 3.22 -15.64
C VAL A 65 -8.44 3.11 -15.14
N GLY A 66 -9.16 2.13 -15.67
CA GLY A 66 -10.41 1.64 -15.10
C GLY A 66 -10.14 0.60 -14.01
N LEU A 67 -10.19 1.04 -12.76
CA LEU A 67 -9.92 0.23 -11.57
C LEU A 67 -11.08 -0.72 -11.23
N ARG A 68 -10.77 -2.00 -11.00
CA ARG A 68 -11.70 -2.98 -10.40
C ARG A 68 -11.40 -3.26 -8.93
N ASN A 69 -10.29 -2.73 -8.41
CA ASN A 69 -9.86 -2.85 -7.02
C ASN A 69 -9.32 -1.51 -6.53
N ILE A 70 -9.21 -1.31 -5.22
CA ILE A 70 -8.65 -0.12 -4.58
C ILE A 70 -7.12 0.00 -4.71
N TYR A 71 -6.46 -1.01 -5.26
CA TYR A 71 -5.01 -1.06 -5.41
C TYR A 71 -4.62 -1.24 -6.88
N PHE A 72 -3.64 -0.46 -7.33
CA PHE A 72 -3.08 -0.56 -8.68
C PHE A 72 -1.56 -0.33 -8.70
N LYS A 73 -0.84 -1.20 -9.42
CA LYS A 73 0.56 -0.96 -9.77
C LYS A 73 0.64 -0.51 -11.22
N VAL A 74 1.15 0.70 -11.45
CA VAL A 74 1.30 1.24 -12.80
C VAL A 74 2.34 0.40 -13.57
N PRO A 75 2.01 -0.13 -14.76
CA PRO A 75 2.97 -0.84 -15.59
C PRO A 75 3.93 0.15 -16.27
N THR A 76 5.22 -0.18 -16.33
CA THR A 76 6.21 0.56 -17.12
C THR A 76 6.05 0.32 -18.63
N GLU A 77 5.31 -0.71 -19.04
CA GLU A 77 5.01 -1.04 -20.43
C GLU A 77 3.60 -1.65 -20.53
N CYS A 78 2.79 -1.17 -21.47
CA CYS A 78 1.46 -1.73 -21.78
C CYS A 78 1.31 -1.94 -23.29
N ASN A 79 0.84 -3.12 -23.72
CA ASN A 79 0.67 -3.49 -25.14
C ASN A 79 1.89 -3.20 -26.04
N GLY A 80 3.12 -3.45 -25.56
CA GLY A 80 4.36 -3.21 -26.31
C GLY A 80 4.82 -1.75 -26.33
N ARG A 81 4.25 -0.89 -25.49
CA ARG A 81 4.51 0.56 -25.45
C ARG A 81 4.97 0.96 -24.06
N LYS A 82 6.13 1.62 -23.97
CA LYS A 82 6.63 2.17 -22.70
C LYS A 82 5.68 3.26 -22.21
N ILE A 83 5.20 3.15 -20.97
CA ILE A 83 4.42 4.18 -20.30
C ILE A 83 5.40 5.20 -19.69
N GLY A 84 5.12 6.49 -19.90
CA GLY A 84 5.93 7.58 -19.35
C GLY A 84 5.14 8.50 -18.42
N LYS A 85 3.80 8.50 -18.52
CA LYS A 85 2.92 9.35 -17.70
C LYS A 85 1.68 8.59 -17.22
N LEU A 86 1.25 8.85 -15.99
CA LEU A 86 -0.06 8.45 -15.43
C LEU A 86 -0.95 9.69 -15.32
N ASP A 87 -2.17 9.63 -15.82
CA ASP A 87 -3.14 10.73 -15.75
C ASP A 87 -4.24 10.42 -14.73
N LEU A 88 -4.28 11.16 -13.60
CA LEU A 88 -5.28 10.90 -12.54
C LEU A 88 -6.70 11.35 -12.91
N GLY A 89 -6.85 12.33 -13.80
CA GLY A 89 -8.15 12.69 -14.39
C GLY A 89 -8.75 11.55 -15.22
N HIS A 90 -7.93 10.55 -15.58
CA HIS A 90 -8.32 9.33 -16.28
C HIS A 90 -8.21 8.06 -15.42
N VAL A 91 -8.16 8.18 -14.09
CA VAL A 91 -8.32 7.06 -13.14
C VAL A 91 -9.74 7.06 -12.59
N TYR A 92 -10.44 5.94 -12.70
CA TYR A 92 -11.85 5.79 -12.30
C TYR A 92 -12.18 4.35 -11.93
N PHE A 93 -13.25 4.12 -11.18
CA PHE A 93 -13.73 2.76 -10.93
C PHE A 93 -14.57 2.23 -12.10
N ALA A 94 -14.07 1.16 -12.73
CA ALA A 94 -14.72 0.48 -13.86
C ALA A 94 -16.05 -0.17 -13.44
N GLU A 95 -16.18 -0.57 -12.17
CA GLU A 95 -17.37 -1.24 -11.62
C GLU A 95 -18.14 -0.33 -10.65
N LYS A 96 -19.48 -0.41 -10.71
CA LYS A 96 -20.42 0.45 -9.97
C LYS A 96 -20.42 0.18 -8.46
N TYR A 97 -19.98 -1.01 -8.05
CA TYR A 97 -19.75 -1.38 -6.67
C TYR A 97 -18.33 -1.94 -6.56
N ILE A 98 -17.55 -1.43 -5.62
CA ILE A 98 -16.30 -2.05 -5.20
C ILE A 98 -16.42 -2.25 -3.69
N PRO A 99 -16.36 -3.50 -3.19
CA PRO A 99 -16.28 -3.76 -1.76
C PRO A 99 -14.97 -3.17 -1.22
N SER A 100 -15.08 -2.19 -0.34
CA SER A 100 -13.95 -1.49 0.26
C SER A 100 -14.37 -0.86 1.57
N ASP A 101 -13.61 -1.16 2.63
CA ASP A 101 -13.73 -0.51 3.94
C ASP A 101 -12.79 0.71 4.10
N THR A 102 -12.18 1.17 3.01
CA THR A 102 -11.37 2.40 2.93
C THR A 102 -11.96 3.42 1.95
N ASP A 103 -11.57 4.69 2.09
CA ASP A 103 -11.81 5.79 1.14
C ASP A 103 -10.65 6.02 0.15
N ARG A 104 -9.54 5.28 0.30
CA ARG A 104 -8.31 5.47 -0.48
C ARG A 104 -8.14 4.44 -1.59
N VAL A 105 -7.82 4.93 -2.77
CA VAL A 105 -7.17 4.15 -3.83
C VAL A 105 -5.65 4.29 -3.69
N ILE A 106 -4.91 3.19 -3.67
CA ILE A 106 -3.44 3.19 -3.59
C ILE A 106 -2.86 2.89 -4.98
N ILE A 107 -2.03 3.79 -5.50
CA ILE A 107 -1.38 3.63 -6.81
C ILE A 107 0.15 3.60 -6.64
N ILE A 108 0.77 2.45 -6.91
CA ILE A 108 2.24 2.33 -6.96
C ILE A 108 2.75 2.80 -8.32
N VAL A 109 3.54 3.88 -8.29
CA VAL A 109 4.15 4.55 -9.44
C VAL A 109 5.63 4.13 -9.55
N PRO A 110 6.05 3.40 -10.60
CA PRO A 110 7.43 2.97 -10.79
C PRO A 110 8.32 4.13 -11.28
N ASP A 111 9.63 3.95 -11.14
CA ASP A 111 10.62 4.90 -11.66
C ASP A 111 10.43 5.19 -13.15
N GLY A 112 10.51 6.48 -13.50
CA GLY A 112 10.38 6.94 -14.89
C GLY A 112 8.93 7.05 -15.39
N VAL A 113 7.93 6.98 -14.51
CA VAL A 113 6.55 7.41 -14.79
C VAL A 113 6.23 8.68 -14.00
N GLU A 114 5.93 9.77 -14.72
CA GLU A 114 5.46 11.03 -14.14
C GLU A 114 3.94 10.96 -13.86
N VAL A 115 3.46 11.59 -12.79
CA VAL A 115 2.01 11.69 -12.52
C VAL A 115 1.50 13.09 -12.84
N VAL A 116 0.56 13.17 -13.77
CA VAL A 116 -0.01 14.41 -14.30
C VAL A 116 -1.51 14.50 -14.02
N ASN A 117 -2.09 15.69 -14.29
CA ASN A 117 -3.53 15.93 -14.21
C ASN A 117 -4.15 15.43 -12.89
N LYS A 118 -3.56 15.87 -11.77
CA LYS A 118 -3.93 15.51 -10.38
C LYS A 118 -5.27 16.13 -9.91
N HIS A 119 -6.24 16.24 -10.81
CA HIS A 119 -7.53 16.90 -10.61
C HIS A 119 -8.65 16.01 -11.18
N TRP A 120 -9.62 15.64 -10.33
CA TRP A 120 -10.78 14.83 -10.70
C TRP A 120 -11.93 15.04 -9.70
N ASN A 121 -13.15 14.67 -10.10
CA ASN A 121 -14.32 14.66 -9.22
C ASN A 121 -14.63 13.22 -8.76
N CYS A 122 -14.78 13.01 -7.46
CA CYS A 122 -15.20 11.74 -6.89
C CYS A 122 -16.64 11.38 -7.26
N ASN A 123 -17.52 12.37 -7.49
CA ASN A 123 -18.86 12.12 -8.01
C ASN A 123 -18.86 11.42 -9.38
N ASP A 124 -17.82 11.66 -10.19
CA ASP A 124 -17.74 11.19 -11.58
C ASP A 124 -16.88 9.92 -11.68
N THR A 125 -15.78 9.82 -10.93
CA THR A 125 -14.86 8.65 -10.94
C THR A 125 -15.22 7.57 -9.91
N GLY A 126 -15.97 7.93 -8.87
CA GLY A 126 -16.20 7.11 -7.67
C GLY A 126 -15.03 7.10 -6.67
N ILE A 127 -13.95 7.86 -6.91
CA ILE A 127 -12.71 7.82 -6.11
C ILE A 127 -12.60 9.09 -5.27
N PRO A 128 -12.71 9.04 -3.92
CA PRO A 128 -12.62 10.22 -3.06
C PRO A 128 -11.17 10.63 -2.74
N PHE A 129 -10.27 9.66 -2.59
CA PHE A 129 -8.84 9.88 -2.40
C PHE A 129 -7.99 8.94 -3.26
N ILE A 130 -6.85 9.44 -3.74
CA ILE A 130 -5.76 8.65 -4.31
C ILE A 130 -4.51 8.89 -3.45
N GLU A 131 -3.95 7.80 -2.92
CA GLU A 131 -2.62 7.75 -2.33
C GLU A 131 -1.65 7.27 -3.41
N LEU A 132 -0.82 8.19 -3.93
CA LEU A 132 0.27 7.84 -4.84
C LEU A 132 1.47 7.37 -4.03
N VAL A 133 2.14 6.34 -4.52
CA VAL A 133 3.33 5.79 -3.86
C VAL A 133 4.41 5.58 -4.89
N TYR A 134 5.43 6.43 -4.84
CA TYR A 134 6.53 6.43 -5.77
C TYR A 134 7.57 5.37 -5.38
N ALA A 135 8.28 4.82 -6.36
CA ALA A 135 9.39 3.87 -6.13
C ALA A 135 10.52 4.44 -5.24
N SER A 136 10.61 5.77 -5.13
CA SER A 136 11.45 6.50 -4.16
C SER A 136 11.05 6.30 -2.68
N GLY A 137 9.89 5.70 -2.40
CA GLY A 137 9.29 5.64 -1.06
C GLY A 137 8.56 6.92 -0.64
N GLU A 138 8.47 7.92 -1.53
CA GLU A 138 7.60 9.10 -1.36
C GLU A 138 6.12 8.69 -1.50
N VAL A 139 5.26 9.29 -0.68
CA VAL A 139 3.82 9.06 -0.68
C VAL A 139 3.11 10.41 -0.73
N GLU A 140 2.14 10.54 -1.64
CA GLU A 140 1.37 11.75 -1.87
C GLU A 140 -0.13 11.45 -1.79
N ASP A 141 -0.78 12.00 -0.77
CA ASP A 141 -2.23 11.94 -0.60
C ASP A 141 -2.91 13.05 -1.39
N ILE A 142 -3.72 12.68 -2.38
CA ILE A 142 -4.48 13.61 -3.21
C ILE A 142 -5.98 13.36 -2.99
N LYS A 143 -6.71 14.43 -2.70
CA LYS A 143 -8.17 14.45 -2.50
C LYS A 143 -8.86 14.94 -3.77
N ALA A 144 -9.99 14.34 -4.12
CA ALA A 144 -10.82 14.79 -5.25
C ALA A 144 -11.33 16.24 -5.07
N ASP A 145 -11.42 17.00 -6.17
CA ASP A 145 -11.75 18.44 -6.15
C ASP A 145 -13.14 18.74 -5.55
N ASP A 146 -14.08 17.80 -5.66
CA ASP A 146 -15.46 17.91 -5.16
C ASP A 146 -15.72 17.13 -3.85
N TYR A 147 -14.68 16.54 -3.23
CA TYR A 147 -14.81 15.70 -2.02
C TYR A 147 -15.69 16.33 -0.94
N GLU A 148 -15.42 17.60 -0.55
CA GLU A 148 -16.12 18.25 0.57
C GLU A 148 -17.62 18.40 0.30
N LYS A 149 -17.99 18.60 -0.97
CA LYS A 149 -19.39 18.72 -1.41
C LYS A 149 -20.11 17.36 -1.33
N VAL A 150 -19.43 16.26 -1.67
CA VAL A 150 -20.00 14.90 -1.55
C VAL A 150 -20.08 14.47 -0.09
N ALA A 151 -19.03 14.77 0.69
CA ALA A 151 -19.00 14.56 2.13
C ALA A 151 -20.13 15.30 2.86
N GLU A 152 -20.36 16.59 2.55
CA GLU A 152 -21.46 17.37 3.15
C GLU A 152 -22.84 16.81 2.77
N TYR A 153 -23.04 16.42 1.50
CA TYR A 153 -24.28 15.80 1.04
C TYR A 153 -24.58 14.51 1.79
N LEU A 154 -23.60 13.60 1.93
CA LEU A 154 -23.74 12.36 2.69
C LEU A 154 -24.06 12.62 4.16
N ARG A 155 -23.34 13.54 4.82
CA ARG A 155 -23.63 13.93 6.22
C ARG A 155 -25.02 14.53 6.38
N ALA A 156 -25.54 15.24 5.39
CA ALA A 156 -26.90 15.80 5.42
C ALA A 156 -27.97 14.71 5.19
N TYR A 157 -27.70 13.79 4.25
CA TYR A 157 -28.54 12.63 3.96
C TYR A 157 -28.72 11.75 5.20
N TYR A 158 -27.63 11.29 5.84
CA TYR A 158 -27.73 10.42 7.03
C TYR A 158 -28.35 11.12 8.25
N ARG A 159 -28.06 12.42 8.47
CA ARG A 159 -28.75 13.22 9.51
C ARG A 159 -30.27 13.26 9.33
N SER A 160 -30.80 13.11 8.11
CA SER A 160 -32.24 13.05 7.86
C SER A 160 -32.89 11.69 8.22
N TYR A 161 -32.09 10.63 8.39
CA TYR A 161 -32.54 9.26 8.71
C TYR A 161 -32.21 8.83 10.16
N HIS A 162 -31.94 9.80 11.05
CA HIS A 162 -31.75 9.68 12.50
C HIS A 162 -30.37 9.25 13.06
N ASN A 163 -29.34 9.02 12.23
CA ASN A 163 -27.95 8.85 12.73
C ASN A 163 -27.04 9.99 12.25
N GLU A 164 -26.20 10.53 13.14
CA GLU A 164 -25.01 11.29 12.72
C GLU A 164 -23.94 10.29 12.27
N ILE A 165 -23.38 10.48 11.08
CA ILE A 165 -22.32 9.65 10.52
C ILE A 165 -20.96 10.20 10.96
N THR A 166 -20.11 9.34 11.52
CA THR A 166 -18.72 9.67 11.87
C THR A 166 -17.86 9.88 10.62
N ASP A 167 -16.67 10.45 10.78
CA ASP A 167 -15.74 10.67 9.66
C ASP A 167 -15.25 9.35 9.05
N GLU A 168 -15.12 8.31 9.88
CA GLU A 168 -14.67 6.96 9.51
C GLU A 168 -15.76 6.15 8.79
N GLU A 169 -17.03 6.27 9.22
CA GLU A 169 -18.16 5.74 8.46
C GLU A 169 -18.38 6.52 7.16
N LEU A 170 -18.15 7.84 7.17
CA LEU A 170 -18.28 8.68 5.99
C LEU A 170 -17.24 8.30 4.92
N ALA A 171 -15.99 8.06 5.32
CA ALA A 171 -14.94 7.49 4.45
C ALA A 171 -15.43 6.20 3.77
N ARG A 172 -15.88 5.21 4.57
CA ARG A 172 -16.47 3.95 4.08
C ARG A 172 -17.69 4.12 3.16
N LYS A 173 -18.48 5.20 3.32
CA LYS A 173 -19.65 5.51 2.46
C LYS A 173 -19.33 6.42 1.27
N LEU A 174 -18.13 7.00 1.18
CA LEU A 174 -17.70 7.86 0.08
C LEU A 174 -17.20 7.06 -1.12
N ILE A 175 -16.50 5.94 -0.87
CA ILE A 175 -15.92 5.17 -1.97
C ILE A 175 -17.01 4.56 -2.87
N GLY A 176 -16.88 4.80 -4.16
CA GLY A 176 -17.85 4.39 -5.18
C GLY A 176 -19.19 5.15 -5.16
N TYR A 177 -19.40 6.10 -4.26
CA TYR A 177 -20.64 6.89 -4.15
C TYR A 177 -20.72 7.98 -5.24
N SER A 178 -21.93 8.24 -5.74
CA SER A 178 -22.18 9.31 -6.71
C SER A 178 -23.57 9.91 -6.50
N ILE A 179 -23.64 11.24 -6.38
CA ILE A 179 -24.88 11.99 -6.13
C ILE A 179 -25.80 11.96 -7.36
N ASN A 180 -25.21 11.94 -8.56
CA ASN A 180 -25.92 12.06 -9.82
C ASN A 180 -26.37 10.72 -10.43
N GLU A 181 -26.16 9.61 -9.69
CA GLU A 181 -25.98 8.25 -10.22
C GLU A 181 -24.78 8.20 -11.19
N ARG A 182 -23.90 7.18 -11.08
CA ARG A 182 -22.67 7.15 -11.90
C ARG A 182 -23.02 7.08 -13.39
N ASN A 183 -22.95 8.24 -14.04
CA ASN A 183 -22.85 8.34 -15.48
C ASN A 183 -21.43 7.93 -15.87
N ASN A 184 -21.14 6.62 -15.84
CA ASN A 184 -19.96 6.02 -16.46
C ASN A 184 -20.06 6.22 -17.98
N ILE A 185 -19.90 7.46 -18.43
CA ILE A 185 -19.60 7.80 -19.81
C ILE A 185 -18.22 7.17 -20.06
N PRO A 186 -18.09 6.20 -20.98
CA PRO A 186 -16.78 5.63 -21.28
C PRO A 186 -15.95 6.75 -21.92
N TYR A 187 -15.08 7.38 -21.13
CA TYR A 187 -14.20 8.43 -21.64
C TYR A 187 -13.22 7.78 -22.63
N PRO A 188 -13.28 8.15 -23.92
CA PRO A 188 -12.57 7.41 -24.95
C PRO A 188 -11.11 7.83 -24.97
N ILE A 189 -10.28 7.04 -24.31
CA ILE A 189 -8.95 6.72 -24.83
C ILE A 189 -9.03 5.25 -25.26
N THR A 190 -8.95 5.00 -26.57
CA THR A 190 -9.07 3.67 -27.19
C THR A 190 -7.93 3.53 -28.22
N ASP A 191 -7.47 2.34 -28.61
CA ASP A 191 -8.17 1.06 -28.76
C ASP A 191 -7.53 -0.12 -28.01
N LYS A 192 -8.31 -1.16 -27.66
CA LYS A 192 -8.99 -1.35 -26.36
C LYS A 192 -8.48 -2.68 -25.75
N PRO A 193 -8.92 -3.08 -24.55
CA PRO A 193 -10.11 -3.96 -24.52
C PRO A 193 -11.14 -3.59 -23.43
N ALA A 194 -12.37 -3.30 -23.85
CA ALA A 194 -13.57 -3.40 -23.01
C ALA A 194 -14.78 -3.63 -23.94
N TYR A 195 -15.62 -4.60 -23.58
CA TYR A 195 -16.68 -5.15 -24.44
C TYR A 195 -17.84 -4.15 -24.67
N GLU A 196 -18.34 -4.06 -25.90
CA GLU A 196 -19.57 -3.31 -26.19
C GLU A 196 -20.80 -4.01 -25.61
N VAL A 197 -21.43 -3.39 -24.61
CA VAL A 197 -22.81 -3.71 -24.23
C VAL A 197 -23.75 -3.01 -25.22
N LYS A 198 -24.44 -3.79 -26.06
CA LYS A 198 -25.45 -3.24 -26.98
C LYS A 198 -26.70 -2.79 -26.21
N ASN A 199 -27.12 -1.55 -26.46
CA ASN A 199 -28.25 -0.88 -25.79
C ASN A 199 -29.61 -1.01 -26.53
N GLU A 200 -29.68 -1.78 -27.62
CA GLU A 200 -30.86 -1.88 -28.48
C GLU A 200 -31.77 -3.05 -28.11
N THR A 201 -33.08 -2.93 -28.38
CA THR A 201 -34.05 -4.05 -28.25
C THR A 201 -33.86 -5.03 -29.41
N GLU A 202 -33.54 -6.28 -29.10
CA GLU A 202 -33.31 -7.34 -30.09
C GLU A 202 -34.57 -8.22 -30.26
N TYR A 203 -34.80 -8.72 -31.47
CA TYR A 203 -35.92 -9.57 -31.82
C TYR A 203 -35.43 -10.90 -32.40
N ILE A 204 -36.03 -12.01 -31.98
CA ILE A 204 -35.77 -13.35 -32.55
C ILE A 204 -37.09 -13.95 -33.02
N VAL A 205 -37.13 -14.39 -34.27
CA VAL A 205 -38.28 -15.09 -34.86
C VAL A 205 -38.03 -16.59 -34.80
N TYR A 206 -39.04 -17.36 -34.40
CA TYR A 206 -38.98 -18.83 -34.37
C TYR A 206 -40.32 -19.46 -34.79
N THR A 207 -40.32 -20.73 -35.19
CA THR A 207 -41.55 -21.45 -35.57
C THR A 207 -41.99 -22.35 -34.41
N GLY A 208 -43.27 -22.28 -34.04
CA GLY A 208 -43.87 -23.13 -33.01
C GLY A 208 -44.19 -24.55 -33.51
N GLU A 209 -44.51 -25.45 -32.58
CA GLU A 209 -44.93 -26.83 -32.90
C GLU A 209 -46.25 -26.89 -33.69
N ASP A 210 -47.04 -25.82 -33.65
CA ASP A 210 -48.26 -25.59 -34.44
C ASP A 210 -47.99 -25.11 -35.88
N GLY A 211 -46.72 -24.86 -36.23
CA GLY A 211 -46.30 -24.33 -37.52
C GLY A 211 -46.51 -22.83 -37.71
N LEU A 212 -46.91 -22.09 -36.67
CA LEU A 212 -47.04 -20.63 -36.71
C LEU A 212 -45.71 -19.93 -36.37
N THR A 213 -45.58 -18.68 -36.81
CA THR A 213 -44.38 -17.88 -36.58
C THR A 213 -44.53 -17.02 -35.32
N TYR A 214 -43.62 -17.21 -34.37
CA TYR A 214 -43.56 -16.54 -33.08
C TYR A 214 -42.42 -15.52 -33.01
N LEU A 215 -42.63 -14.47 -32.22
CA LEU A 215 -41.63 -13.46 -31.88
C LEU A 215 -41.18 -13.59 -30.42
N LYS A 216 -39.88 -13.56 -30.19
CA LYS A 216 -39.21 -13.36 -28.90
C LYS A 216 -38.56 -11.97 -28.88
N VAL A 217 -38.73 -11.25 -27.78
CA VAL A 217 -38.34 -9.84 -27.63
C VAL A 217 -37.37 -9.70 -26.47
N PHE A 218 -36.16 -9.18 -26.71
CA PHE A 218 -35.18 -8.87 -25.68
C PHE A 218 -35.09 -7.36 -25.49
N ILE A 219 -35.58 -6.87 -24.36
CA ILE A 219 -35.76 -5.43 -24.09
C ILE A 219 -34.43 -4.75 -23.74
N GLY A 220 -34.05 -3.72 -24.51
CA GLY A 220 -32.94 -2.82 -24.21
C GLY A 220 -33.31 -1.69 -23.23
N THR A 221 -32.34 -0.87 -22.83
CA THR A 221 -32.51 0.17 -21.79
C THR A 221 -33.52 1.27 -22.14
N ASN A 222 -33.78 1.53 -23.42
CA ASN A 222 -34.73 2.54 -23.90
C ASN A 222 -36.18 2.02 -24.08
N GLY A 223 -36.49 0.80 -23.66
CA GLY A 223 -37.62 0.00 -24.15
C GLY A 223 -38.98 0.14 -23.44
N GLU A 224 -39.32 1.25 -22.80
CA GLU A 224 -40.58 1.34 -22.02
C GLU A 224 -41.87 1.42 -22.86
N LYS A 225 -41.77 1.79 -24.14
CA LYS A 225 -42.86 1.73 -25.13
C LYS A 225 -42.37 1.16 -26.45
N LEU A 226 -42.84 -0.04 -26.82
CA LEU A 226 -42.39 -0.77 -28.00
C LEU A 226 -43.55 -1.06 -28.97
N ILE A 227 -43.35 -0.80 -30.26
CA ILE A 227 -44.28 -1.23 -31.32
C ILE A 227 -43.78 -2.57 -31.85
N ILE A 228 -44.57 -3.63 -31.69
CA ILE A 228 -44.23 -4.95 -32.23
C ILE A 228 -44.37 -4.91 -33.75
N PRO A 229 -43.32 -5.29 -34.52
CA PRO A 229 -43.40 -5.28 -35.98
C PRO A 229 -44.25 -6.45 -36.51
N GLU A 230 -44.99 -6.23 -37.61
CA GLU A 230 -45.75 -7.30 -38.31
C GLU A 230 -44.83 -8.32 -39.01
N GLU A 231 -43.61 -7.91 -39.34
CA GLU A 231 -42.61 -8.67 -40.06
C GLU A 231 -41.21 -8.31 -39.53
N TYR A 232 -40.35 -9.30 -39.30
CA TYR A 232 -38.95 -9.09 -38.91
C TYR A 232 -38.01 -9.93 -39.77
N ASN A 233 -36.95 -9.32 -40.30
CA ASN A 233 -35.99 -9.95 -41.21
C ASN A 233 -36.61 -10.72 -42.40
N GLY A 234 -37.69 -10.22 -42.99
CA GLY A 234 -38.36 -10.86 -44.12
C GLY A 234 -39.35 -11.96 -43.74
N VAL A 235 -39.61 -12.17 -42.45
CA VAL A 235 -40.51 -13.21 -41.94
C VAL A 235 -41.69 -12.57 -41.22
N LYS A 236 -42.90 -12.84 -41.72
CA LYS A 236 -44.15 -12.38 -41.11
C LYS A 236 -44.34 -13.08 -39.76
N ILE A 237 -44.76 -12.32 -38.75
CA ILE A 237 -45.09 -12.83 -37.43
C ILE A 237 -46.60 -13.17 -37.37
N ASP A 238 -46.95 -14.27 -36.72
CA ASP A 238 -48.33 -14.73 -36.56
C ASP A 238 -48.76 -14.73 -35.08
N ARG A 239 -47.81 -14.91 -34.15
CA ARG A 239 -48.04 -15.07 -32.71
C ARG A 239 -46.99 -14.38 -31.84
N LEU A 240 -47.41 -14.05 -30.61
CA LEU A 240 -46.55 -13.58 -29.52
C LEU A 240 -46.97 -14.29 -28.22
N ASN A 241 -46.00 -14.72 -27.41
CA ASN A 241 -46.23 -15.17 -26.03
C ASN A 241 -45.64 -14.16 -25.07
N LEU A 242 -46.29 -13.93 -23.93
CA LEU A 242 -45.82 -12.95 -22.95
C LEU A 242 -44.55 -13.40 -22.22
N LYS A 243 -44.35 -14.72 -22.02
CA LYS A 243 -43.09 -15.30 -21.51
C LYS A 243 -41.89 -15.15 -22.45
N ASP A 244 -42.12 -14.88 -23.74
CA ASP A 244 -41.04 -14.66 -24.71
C ASP A 244 -40.62 -13.18 -24.80
N ILE A 245 -41.15 -12.34 -23.92
CA ILE A 245 -40.74 -10.95 -23.69
C ILE A 245 -39.82 -10.94 -22.47
N ILE A 246 -38.54 -10.64 -22.67
CA ILE A 246 -37.49 -10.84 -21.67
C ILE A 246 -36.65 -9.56 -21.52
N LYS A 247 -36.45 -9.09 -20.29
CA LYS A 247 -35.34 -8.16 -19.97
C LYS A 247 -34.10 -9.01 -19.64
N PRO A 248 -32.98 -8.91 -20.40
CA PRO A 248 -31.75 -9.65 -20.11
C PRO A 248 -31.25 -9.39 -18.68
N SER A 249 -30.73 -10.42 -18.00
CA SER A 249 -30.25 -10.34 -16.61
C SER A 249 -29.26 -9.19 -16.38
N ARG A 250 -28.34 -8.98 -17.32
CA ARG A 250 -27.36 -7.87 -17.35
C ARG A 250 -27.96 -6.45 -17.37
N LEU A 251 -29.28 -6.30 -17.47
CA LEU A 251 -30.00 -5.02 -17.43
C LEU A 251 -31.01 -4.94 -16.25
N ARG A 252 -30.96 -5.85 -15.28
CA ARG A 252 -31.96 -5.95 -14.18
C ARG A 252 -31.54 -5.26 -12.86
N GLU A 253 -30.61 -4.30 -12.91
CA GLU A 253 -30.30 -3.48 -11.72
C GLU A 253 -31.35 -2.38 -11.49
N GLY A 254 -31.74 -2.19 -10.24
CA GLY A 254 -32.58 -1.06 -9.80
C GLY A 254 -34.06 -1.23 -10.15
N TYR A 255 -34.79 -1.92 -9.28
CA TYR A 255 -36.21 -2.28 -9.40
C TYR A 255 -36.52 -3.26 -10.54
N TYR A 256 -37.42 -4.22 -10.25
CA TYR A 256 -38.19 -4.87 -11.32
C TYR A 256 -38.91 -3.76 -12.09
N HIS A 257 -38.90 -3.75 -13.42
CA HIS A 257 -39.83 -2.87 -14.13
C HIS A 257 -41.24 -3.37 -13.83
N ASP A 258 -41.95 -2.61 -12.99
CA ASP A 258 -43.32 -2.90 -12.58
C ASP A 258 -44.25 -3.05 -13.79
N CYS A 259 -43.92 -2.42 -14.93
CA CYS A 259 -44.65 -2.56 -16.19
C CYS A 259 -43.80 -2.35 -17.44
N VAL A 260 -44.17 -3.00 -18.55
CA VAL A 260 -43.75 -2.65 -19.93
C VAL A 260 -44.98 -2.46 -20.82
N MET A 261 -44.95 -1.48 -21.73
CA MET A 261 -46.03 -1.19 -22.68
C MET A 261 -45.67 -1.59 -24.13
N PHE A 262 -46.57 -2.31 -24.78
CA PHE A 262 -46.48 -2.69 -26.20
C PHE A 262 -47.66 -2.18 -27.02
N THR A 263 -47.44 -1.87 -28.29
CA THR A 263 -48.50 -1.82 -29.31
C THR A 263 -48.45 -3.11 -30.12
N LEU A 264 -49.57 -3.84 -30.21
CA LEU A 264 -49.67 -5.09 -30.96
C LEU A 264 -50.54 -4.90 -32.22
N PRO A 265 -50.02 -5.15 -33.43
CA PRO A 265 -50.82 -5.11 -34.66
C PRO A 265 -51.89 -6.21 -34.73
N ASP A 266 -53.03 -5.93 -35.38
CA ASP A 266 -54.14 -6.88 -35.58
C ASP A 266 -53.73 -8.19 -36.29
N SER A 267 -52.60 -8.17 -36.99
CA SER A 267 -52.06 -9.32 -37.72
C SER A 267 -51.35 -10.36 -36.84
N ILE A 268 -51.08 -10.03 -35.56
CA ILE A 268 -50.40 -10.88 -34.57
C ILE A 268 -51.37 -11.18 -33.42
N ALA A 269 -51.57 -12.45 -33.09
CA ALA A 269 -52.39 -12.85 -31.94
C ALA A 269 -51.54 -13.28 -30.73
N LEU A 270 -52.03 -13.05 -29.52
CA LEU A 270 -51.45 -13.62 -28.31
C LEU A 270 -51.77 -15.12 -28.22
N SER A 271 -50.77 -15.94 -27.89
CA SER A 271 -50.93 -17.39 -27.71
C SER A 271 -50.90 -17.80 -26.24
N ASP A 272 -49.82 -17.48 -25.53
CA ASP A 272 -49.67 -17.74 -24.09
C ASP A 272 -49.50 -16.41 -23.33
N THR A 273 -50.36 -16.19 -22.34
CA THR A 273 -50.45 -14.95 -21.56
C THR A 273 -49.94 -15.08 -20.12
N HIS A 274 -49.35 -16.21 -19.74
CA HIS A 274 -48.81 -16.45 -18.40
C HIS A 274 -47.28 -16.38 -18.41
N TRP A 275 -46.69 -15.78 -17.38
CA TRP A 275 -45.25 -15.77 -17.15
C TRP A 275 -44.94 -15.49 -15.68
N VAL A 276 -43.74 -15.91 -15.25
CA VAL A 276 -43.18 -15.61 -13.93
C VAL A 276 -42.21 -14.44 -14.06
N ASP A 277 -42.33 -13.46 -13.16
CA ASP A 277 -41.52 -12.24 -13.14
C ASP A 277 -40.01 -12.50 -13.02
N LYS A 278 -39.61 -13.51 -12.24
CA LYS A 278 -38.22 -13.98 -12.07
C LYS A 278 -37.59 -14.42 -13.39
N ASP A 279 -38.33 -15.13 -14.22
CA ASP A 279 -37.80 -15.72 -15.46
C ASP A 279 -37.61 -14.64 -16.53
N THR A 280 -38.62 -13.81 -16.76
CA THR A 280 -38.60 -12.77 -17.80
C THR A 280 -37.91 -11.47 -17.35
N GLY A 281 -37.92 -11.15 -16.06
CA GLY A 281 -37.52 -9.85 -15.53
C GLY A 281 -38.58 -8.75 -15.68
N ILE A 282 -39.84 -9.13 -15.94
CA ILE A 282 -40.96 -8.21 -16.27
C ILE A 282 -42.11 -8.40 -15.27
N GLY A 283 -42.53 -7.31 -14.61
CA GLY A 283 -43.65 -7.30 -13.66
C GLY A 283 -45.01 -7.46 -14.35
N ASP A 284 -45.57 -6.37 -14.86
CA ASP A 284 -46.81 -6.38 -15.66
C ASP A 284 -46.53 -6.09 -17.15
N ILE A 285 -47.43 -6.52 -18.03
CA ILE A 285 -47.36 -6.23 -19.46
C ILE A 285 -48.65 -5.55 -19.90
N TYR A 286 -48.53 -4.36 -20.46
CA TYR A 286 -49.62 -3.55 -20.99
C TYR A 286 -49.59 -3.63 -22.51
N ILE A 287 -50.72 -3.96 -23.13
CA ILE A 287 -50.81 -4.11 -24.59
C ILE A 287 -51.91 -3.21 -25.13
N THR A 288 -51.53 -2.30 -26.02
CA THR A 288 -52.42 -1.42 -26.78
C THR A 288 -52.75 -2.07 -28.12
N ASP A 289 -54.04 -2.26 -28.40
CA ASP A 289 -54.53 -2.75 -29.70
C ASP A 289 -54.50 -1.66 -30.79
N SER A 290 -54.77 -2.04 -32.04
CA SER A 290 -54.83 -1.11 -33.18
C SER A 290 -55.87 0.00 -33.06
N THR A 291 -56.85 -0.15 -32.17
CA THR A 291 -57.92 0.82 -31.91
C THR A 291 -57.62 1.74 -30.73
N GLY A 292 -56.51 1.50 -30.02
CA GLY A 292 -56.04 2.29 -28.89
C GLY A 292 -56.55 1.82 -27.52
N ASN A 293 -57.15 0.63 -27.39
CA ASN A 293 -57.51 0.09 -26.08
C ASN A 293 -56.30 -0.60 -25.44
N GLU A 294 -56.04 -0.28 -24.18
CA GLU A 294 -54.96 -0.85 -23.39
C GLU A 294 -55.47 -1.99 -22.49
N THR A 295 -54.81 -3.15 -22.52
CA THR A 295 -55.08 -4.31 -21.67
C THR A 295 -53.86 -4.64 -20.81
N ARG A 296 -54.02 -4.68 -19.48
CA ARG A 296 -52.98 -5.07 -18.52
C ARG A 296 -53.05 -6.57 -18.23
N TYR A 297 -51.95 -7.26 -18.49
CA TYR A 297 -51.66 -8.62 -18.05
C TYR A 297 -50.72 -8.54 -16.83
N LYS A 298 -50.81 -9.52 -15.93
CA LYS A 298 -50.01 -9.59 -14.70
C LYS A 298 -49.19 -10.87 -14.66
N SER A 299 -47.96 -10.77 -14.14
CA SER A 299 -47.14 -11.93 -13.82
C SER A 299 -47.70 -12.76 -12.67
N GLU A 300 -47.29 -14.03 -12.65
CA GLU A 300 -47.42 -14.92 -11.50
C GLU A 300 -46.32 -14.58 -10.48
N ARG A 301 -46.62 -13.64 -9.55
CA ARG A 301 -45.68 -13.20 -8.51
C ARG A 301 -45.27 -14.35 -7.57
N TYR A 302 -43.97 -14.43 -7.29
CA TYR A 302 -43.45 -15.10 -6.10
C TYR A 302 -44.01 -14.41 -4.84
N ALA A 303 -44.50 -15.17 -3.85
CA ALA A 303 -45.34 -14.64 -2.78
C ALA A 303 -44.60 -14.44 -1.44
N PRO A 304 -44.48 -13.19 -0.93
CA PRO A 304 -44.11 -12.90 0.44
C PRO A 304 -45.29 -12.29 1.21
N ASP A 305 -45.77 -12.95 2.26
CA ASP A 305 -46.46 -12.33 3.41
C ASP A 305 -46.76 -13.39 4.49
N ASN A 306 -46.15 -13.21 5.67
CA ASN A 306 -46.42 -13.84 6.99
C ASN A 306 -45.40 -14.79 7.64
N PHE A 307 -44.26 -15.11 7.02
CA PHE A 307 -43.15 -15.78 7.72
C PHE A 307 -41.83 -15.04 7.51
N ARG A 308 -41.15 -14.70 8.62
CA ARG A 308 -39.86 -14.00 8.60
C ARG A 308 -38.73 -15.01 8.44
N THR A 309 -37.85 -14.77 7.47
CA THR A 309 -36.51 -15.35 7.46
C THR A 309 -35.68 -14.71 8.58
N THR A 310 -35.06 -15.53 9.43
CA THR A 310 -34.18 -15.06 10.51
C THR A 310 -32.72 -15.31 10.13
N ASN A 311 -32.14 -14.42 9.32
CA ASN A 311 -30.70 -14.40 9.04
C ASN A 311 -29.88 -13.74 10.18
N SER A 312 -30.40 -13.70 11.41
CA SER A 312 -29.64 -13.31 12.61
C SER A 312 -30.10 -14.14 13.81
N CYS A 313 -29.14 -14.61 14.60
CA CYS A 313 -29.34 -15.63 15.64
C CYS A 313 -30.04 -15.11 16.90
N ASP A 314 -30.15 -13.79 17.07
CA ASP A 314 -30.39 -13.14 18.37
C ASP A 314 -31.82 -12.64 18.58
N LYS A 315 -32.77 -12.99 17.70
CA LYS A 315 -34.14 -12.46 17.71
C LYS A 315 -35.22 -13.55 17.77
N TRP A 316 -35.12 -14.40 18.78
CA TRP A 316 -36.18 -15.35 19.15
C TRP A 316 -37.39 -14.62 19.76
N ASP A 317 -38.61 -14.92 19.30
CA ASP A 317 -39.82 -14.50 20.01
C ASP A 317 -40.01 -15.39 21.25
N VAL A 318 -39.71 -14.81 22.41
CA VAL A 318 -39.80 -15.44 23.74
C VAL A 318 -41.19 -15.96 24.11
N HIS A 319 -42.26 -15.63 23.36
CA HIS A 319 -43.61 -16.11 23.65
C HIS A 319 -43.93 -17.49 23.07
N TYR A 320 -43.37 -17.85 21.90
CA TYR A 320 -43.63 -19.13 21.21
C TYR A 320 -42.42 -19.58 20.35
N PRO A 321 -41.31 -20.06 20.96
CA PRO A 321 -40.13 -20.53 20.23
C PRO A 321 -40.34 -21.94 19.64
N HIS A 322 -41.22 -22.04 18.65
CA HIS A 322 -41.38 -23.25 17.85
C HIS A 322 -40.40 -23.25 16.68
N ILE A 323 -39.68 -24.35 16.47
CA ILE A 323 -38.66 -24.52 15.44
C ILE A 323 -39.21 -25.45 14.34
N ALA A 324 -39.17 -24.99 13.09
CA ALA A 324 -39.44 -25.80 11.90
C ALA A 324 -38.16 -25.83 11.04
N LEU A 325 -37.56 -27.02 10.92
CA LEU A 325 -36.23 -27.18 10.31
C LEU A 325 -36.24 -26.99 8.78
N ASP A 326 -37.37 -27.20 8.11
CA ASP A 326 -37.53 -26.97 6.66
C ASP A 326 -37.51 -25.49 6.24
N TRP A 327 -37.69 -24.57 7.20
CA TRP A 327 -37.63 -23.13 6.95
C TRP A 327 -36.28 -22.51 7.31
N ILE A 328 -35.36 -23.34 7.80
CA ILE A 328 -33.97 -22.95 8.03
C ILE A 328 -33.23 -23.18 6.72
N SER A 329 -32.90 -22.10 6.02
CA SER A 329 -32.17 -22.14 4.76
C SER A 329 -30.84 -21.40 4.87
N TYR A 330 -29.77 -22.00 4.37
CA TYR A 330 -28.48 -21.36 4.20
C TYR A 330 -28.50 -20.47 2.95
N SER A 331 -28.08 -19.20 3.11
CA SER A 331 -27.98 -18.22 2.04
C SER A 331 -26.59 -17.58 2.05
N LEU A 332 -25.80 -17.78 0.99
CA LEU A 332 -24.55 -17.06 0.78
C LEU A 332 -24.87 -15.61 0.37
N GLY A 333 -24.34 -14.62 1.09
CA GLY A 333 -24.43 -13.20 0.69
C GLY A 333 -25.85 -12.63 0.58
N GLY A 334 -26.86 -13.25 1.19
CA GLY A 334 -28.28 -12.86 1.03
C GLY A 334 -28.94 -13.36 -0.27
N LYS A 335 -28.26 -14.20 -1.04
CA LYS A 335 -28.78 -14.88 -2.24
C LYS A 335 -29.38 -16.23 -1.84
N ASN A 336 -30.63 -16.46 -2.24
CA ASN A 336 -31.24 -17.78 -2.14
C ASN A 336 -30.49 -18.74 -3.06
N MET A 337 -29.82 -19.73 -2.47
CA MET A 337 -29.09 -20.75 -3.20
C MET A 337 -30.05 -21.63 -4.03
N SER A 338 -29.53 -22.20 -5.10
CA SER A 338 -30.25 -23.09 -6.00
C SER A 338 -29.51 -24.42 -6.18
N ASP A 339 -30.22 -25.45 -6.63
CA ASP A 339 -29.68 -26.78 -6.92
C ASP A 339 -28.45 -26.78 -7.84
N LYS A 340 -28.23 -25.70 -8.62
CA LYS A 340 -27.10 -25.51 -9.53
C LYS A 340 -25.84 -24.94 -8.88
N ASP A 341 -25.96 -24.34 -7.69
CA ASP A 341 -24.84 -23.73 -6.98
C ASP A 341 -24.00 -24.78 -6.23
N HIS A 342 -24.56 -25.98 -6.02
CA HIS A 342 -23.91 -27.21 -5.52
C HIS A 342 -23.15 -27.11 -4.18
N ALA A 343 -23.19 -25.98 -3.47
CA ALA A 343 -22.64 -25.83 -2.13
C ALA A 343 -23.72 -26.07 -1.05
N TYR A 344 -23.34 -26.81 -0.01
CA TYR A 344 -24.20 -27.21 1.10
C TYR A 344 -23.44 -27.06 2.42
N LEU A 345 -24.08 -26.46 3.43
CA LEU A 345 -23.55 -26.40 4.79
C LEU A 345 -23.62 -27.78 5.44
N TYR A 346 -22.46 -28.32 5.84
CA TYR A 346 -22.36 -29.68 6.38
C TYR A 346 -23.12 -29.86 7.70
N GLU A 347 -22.99 -28.91 8.62
CA GLU A 347 -23.67 -28.92 9.92
C GLU A 347 -23.89 -27.48 10.40
N LEU A 348 -25.15 -27.08 10.61
CA LEU A 348 -25.52 -25.80 11.20
C LEU A 348 -25.75 -25.98 12.70
N THR A 349 -25.00 -25.28 13.54
CA THR A 349 -25.24 -25.27 15.00
C THR A 349 -26.03 -24.03 15.42
N LEU A 350 -27.16 -24.22 16.10
CA LEU A 350 -28.05 -23.16 16.57
C LEU A 350 -28.15 -23.19 18.10
N LYS A 351 -27.83 -22.06 18.75
CA LYS A 351 -28.12 -21.84 20.17
C LYS A 351 -29.59 -21.45 20.30
N VAL A 352 -30.39 -22.24 21.03
CA VAL A 352 -31.85 -22.09 21.12
C VAL A 352 -32.32 -21.84 22.55
N PRO A 353 -33.44 -21.11 22.79
CA PRO A 353 -34.00 -20.95 24.14
C PRO A 353 -34.30 -22.28 24.84
N GLU A 354 -34.19 -22.33 26.16
CA GLU A 354 -34.44 -23.56 26.96
C GLU A 354 -35.87 -24.12 26.79
N ASN A 355 -36.82 -23.26 26.40
CA ASN A 355 -38.22 -23.62 26.11
C ASN A 355 -38.52 -23.82 24.62
N ALA A 356 -37.49 -23.87 23.75
CA ALA A 356 -37.69 -24.09 22.33
C ALA A 356 -38.14 -25.53 22.02
N GLU A 357 -39.11 -25.68 21.12
CA GLU A 357 -39.69 -26.97 20.73
C GLU A 357 -39.63 -27.13 19.22
N VAL A 358 -38.96 -28.19 18.75
CA VAL A 358 -38.98 -28.56 17.32
C VAL A 358 -40.34 -29.14 16.98
N VAL A 359 -41.13 -28.40 16.20
CA VAL A 359 -42.47 -28.77 15.75
C VAL A 359 -42.48 -29.40 14.36
N TYR A 360 -41.37 -29.26 13.62
CA TYR A 360 -41.16 -29.90 12.33
C TYR A 360 -39.65 -30.18 12.16
N ASP A 361 -39.28 -31.45 12.09
CA ASP A 361 -37.90 -31.94 12.13
C ASP A 361 -37.40 -32.54 10.80
N HIS A 362 -38.24 -32.49 9.76
CA HIS A 362 -37.98 -33.01 8.42
C HIS A 362 -37.65 -31.87 7.45
N TRP A 363 -36.71 -32.07 6.54
CA TRP A 363 -36.41 -31.13 5.45
C TRP A 363 -35.61 -31.78 4.33
N GLU A 364 -35.55 -31.13 3.18
CA GLU A 364 -34.69 -31.52 2.05
C GLU A 364 -33.50 -30.55 1.94
N ALA A 365 -32.28 -31.08 1.95
CA ALA A 365 -31.04 -30.35 1.73
C ALA A 365 -31.08 -29.59 0.40
N GLN A 366 -31.69 -30.14 -0.66
CA GLN A 366 -31.80 -29.44 -1.95
C GLN A 366 -32.53 -28.08 -1.85
N LYS A 367 -33.46 -27.92 -0.90
CA LYS A 367 -34.23 -26.68 -0.69
C LYS A 367 -33.58 -25.72 0.30
N THR A 368 -32.82 -26.25 1.25
CA THR A 368 -32.30 -25.53 2.42
C THR A 368 -30.80 -25.26 2.35
N HIS A 369 -30.08 -26.00 1.50
CA HIS A 369 -28.63 -26.06 1.43
C HIS A 369 -27.94 -26.44 2.75
N ILE A 370 -28.62 -27.21 3.61
CA ILE A 370 -28.10 -27.68 4.91
C ILE A 370 -28.24 -29.21 5.01
N LEU A 371 -27.15 -29.91 5.30
CA LEU A 371 -27.14 -31.37 5.44
C LEU A 371 -27.52 -31.86 6.84
N LYS A 372 -27.16 -31.09 7.87
CA LYS A 372 -27.45 -31.39 9.29
C LYS A 372 -27.73 -30.12 10.08
N ILE A 373 -28.54 -30.25 11.13
CA ILE A 373 -28.81 -29.18 12.09
C ILE A 373 -28.60 -29.71 13.50
N LYS A 374 -27.81 -28.99 14.30
CA LYS A 374 -27.54 -29.23 15.71
C LYS A 374 -28.15 -28.10 16.52
N LEU A 375 -28.96 -28.42 17.52
CA LEU A 375 -29.53 -27.46 18.47
C LEU A 375 -28.81 -27.58 19.80
N GLU A 376 -28.36 -26.45 20.36
CA GLU A 376 -27.72 -26.36 21.68
C GLU A 376 -28.57 -25.52 22.64
N TYR A 377 -28.87 -26.10 23.79
CA TYR A 377 -29.71 -25.49 24.82
C TYR A 377 -28.85 -24.97 25.99
N PRO A 378 -29.24 -23.89 26.70
CA PRO A 378 -28.55 -23.37 27.88
C PRO A 378 -28.26 -24.40 28.99
N SER A 379 -29.06 -25.46 29.10
CA SER A 379 -28.84 -26.59 30.02
C SER A 379 -27.69 -27.53 29.63
N GLY A 380 -27.05 -27.32 28.47
CA GLY A 380 -26.05 -28.23 27.90
C GLY A 380 -26.65 -29.45 27.20
N LYS A 381 -27.98 -29.51 27.05
CA LYS A 381 -28.66 -30.47 26.17
C LYS A 381 -28.33 -30.13 24.71
N THR A 382 -28.13 -31.16 23.88
CA THR A 382 -27.95 -31.02 22.44
C THR A 382 -28.89 -31.96 21.67
N GLU A 383 -29.52 -31.48 20.61
CA GLU A 383 -30.32 -32.30 19.67
C GLU A 383 -29.69 -32.22 18.27
N ASN A 384 -29.74 -33.30 17.51
CA ASN A 384 -29.08 -33.40 16.21
C ASN A 384 -30.03 -34.01 15.19
N TYR A 385 -30.09 -33.40 14.01
CA TYR A 385 -31.00 -33.76 12.93
C TYR A 385 -30.26 -33.83 11.58
N THR A 386 -30.82 -34.56 10.63
CA THR A 386 -30.27 -34.80 9.28
C THR A 386 -31.37 -34.64 8.23
N ALA A 387 -31.05 -34.06 7.07
CA ALA A 387 -32.01 -33.92 5.98
C ALA A 387 -32.55 -35.27 5.47
N ASP A 388 -33.77 -35.29 4.92
CA ASP A 388 -34.42 -36.50 4.40
C ASP A 388 -33.72 -37.05 3.15
N ASP A 389 -33.20 -36.16 2.31
CA ASP A 389 -32.38 -36.44 1.12
C ASP A 389 -30.88 -36.56 1.45
N TYR A 390 -30.47 -36.49 2.73
CA TYR A 390 -29.09 -36.64 3.17
C TYR A 390 -28.41 -37.86 2.53
N ASN A 391 -29.08 -39.01 2.50
CA ASN A 391 -28.54 -40.24 1.91
C ASN A 391 -28.43 -40.21 0.37
N TYR A 392 -29.25 -39.41 -0.32
CA TYR A 392 -29.12 -39.21 -1.77
C TYR A 392 -27.83 -38.43 -2.05
N TYR A 393 -27.64 -37.32 -1.35
CA TYR A 393 -26.41 -36.53 -1.38
C TYR A 393 -25.21 -37.23 -0.70
N GLN A 394 -25.42 -38.31 0.06
CA GLN A 394 -24.38 -39.21 0.59
C GLN A 394 -23.94 -40.31 -0.40
N VAL A 395 -24.65 -40.53 -1.51
CA VAL A 395 -24.37 -41.61 -2.47
C VAL A 395 -23.95 -41.08 -3.85
N GLU A 396 -24.49 -39.95 -4.31
CA GLU A 396 -23.85 -39.21 -5.43
C GLU A 396 -22.47 -38.64 -5.00
N SER A 397 -22.22 -38.50 -3.69
CA SER A 397 -20.93 -38.10 -3.11
C SER A 397 -19.81 -39.13 -3.14
N GLY A 398 -20.00 -40.26 -3.84
CA GLY A 398 -18.85 -41.00 -4.40
C GLY A 398 -17.93 -40.13 -5.27
N ASN A 399 -18.42 -38.99 -5.78
CA ASN A 399 -17.65 -37.96 -6.49
C ASN A 399 -17.41 -36.66 -5.69
N PHE A 400 -17.94 -36.48 -4.47
CA PHE A 400 -17.80 -35.21 -3.73
C PHE A 400 -16.45 -35.15 -3.00
N LYS A 401 -15.37 -35.03 -3.77
CA LYS A 401 -14.04 -34.58 -3.29
C LYS A 401 -13.87 -33.06 -3.37
N GLU A 402 -14.96 -32.37 -3.62
CA GLU A 402 -15.03 -30.95 -3.90
C GLU A 402 -16.16 -30.40 -3.03
N TYR A 403 -15.82 -29.78 -1.90
CA TYR A 403 -16.35 -28.51 -1.39
C TYR A 403 -15.85 -28.27 0.04
N ASN A 404 -15.80 -27.00 0.40
CA ASN A 404 -14.82 -26.44 1.32
C ASN A 404 -15.27 -26.54 2.79
N ALA A 405 -14.29 -26.59 3.72
CA ALA A 405 -14.56 -26.29 5.12
C ALA A 405 -14.73 -24.76 5.27
N ALA A 406 -15.97 -24.29 5.13
CA ALA A 406 -16.32 -22.88 5.34
C ALA A 406 -16.48 -22.58 6.84
N ILE A 407 -15.67 -21.66 7.35
CA ILE A 407 -15.68 -21.16 8.73
C ILE A 407 -16.07 -19.68 8.65
N GLY A 408 -17.38 -19.42 8.55
CA GLY A 408 -17.92 -18.06 8.48
C GLY A 408 -19.34 -17.99 7.90
N TYR A 409 -20.00 -16.84 8.11
CA TYR A 409 -21.39 -16.57 7.72
C TYR A 409 -21.58 -15.96 6.31
N TYR A 410 -20.56 -15.29 5.76
CA TYR A 410 -20.60 -14.69 4.42
C TYR A 410 -19.38 -15.12 3.59
N ILE A 411 -19.56 -15.24 2.28
CA ILE A 411 -18.50 -15.19 1.26
C ILE A 411 -19.02 -14.26 0.17
N TRP A 412 -18.22 -13.31 -0.31
CA TRP A 412 -18.65 -12.40 -1.37
C TRP A 412 -18.77 -13.15 -2.71
N ASP A 413 -19.83 -12.88 -3.48
CA ASP A 413 -20.03 -13.49 -4.81
C ASP A 413 -18.81 -13.18 -5.74
N SER A 414 -18.20 -11.99 -5.61
CA SER A 414 -16.96 -11.61 -6.31
C SER A 414 -15.77 -12.52 -5.97
N ASP A 415 -15.56 -12.84 -4.68
CA ASP A 415 -14.46 -13.69 -4.24
C ASP A 415 -14.66 -15.14 -4.75
N LEU A 416 -15.91 -15.60 -4.89
CA LEU A 416 -16.26 -16.90 -5.48
C LEU A 416 -16.13 -16.95 -7.01
N GLU A 417 -16.34 -15.84 -7.71
CA GLU A 417 -16.12 -15.73 -9.16
C GLU A 417 -14.63 -15.62 -9.50
N GLU A 418 -13.87 -14.81 -8.75
CA GLU A 418 -12.43 -14.57 -8.95
C GLU A 418 -11.58 -15.77 -8.48
N TYR A 419 -11.71 -16.16 -7.21
CA TYR A 419 -10.85 -17.16 -6.55
C TYR A 419 -11.50 -18.54 -6.45
N GLY A 420 -12.84 -18.61 -6.46
CA GLY A 420 -13.57 -19.86 -6.23
C GLY A 420 -13.26 -20.97 -7.24
N ASN A 421 -12.76 -20.68 -8.44
CA ASN A 421 -12.34 -21.74 -9.38
C ASN A 421 -11.00 -22.41 -9.02
N TYR A 422 -10.18 -21.80 -8.16
CA TYR A 422 -8.86 -22.32 -7.73
C TYR A 422 -8.90 -22.85 -6.29
N TYR A 423 -9.62 -22.15 -5.40
CA TYR A 423 -9.85 -22.54 -4.01
C TYR A 423 -11.16 -23.35 -3.82
N ARG A 424 -11.42 -24.28 -4.75
CA ARG A 424 -12.51 -25.29 -4.63
C ARG A 424 -11.88 -26.66 -4.38
N GLY A 425 -12.27 -27.32 -3.29
CA GLY A 425 -11.83 -28.69 -2.98
C GLY A 425 -12.17 -29.11 -1.55
N SER A 426 -12.31 -30.42 -1.30
CA SER A 426 -12.41 -30.95 0.08
C SER A 426 -11.10 -30.83 0.87
N ASP A 427 -10.04 -30.33 0.23
CA ASP A 427 -8.73 -30.00 0.79
C ASP A 427 -8.62 -28.52 1.17
N THR A 428 -9.66 -27.71 0.95
CA THR A 428 -9.59 -26.26 1.02
C THR A 428 -10.51 -25.71 2.13
N ALA A 429 -9.95 -24.93 3.04
CA ALA A 429 -10.69 -24.15 4.01
C ALA A 429 -10.91 -22.71 3.53
N TRP A 430 -12.05 -22.13 3.88
CA TRP A 430 -12.36 -20.71 3.70
C TRP A 430 -12.70 -20.14 5.06
N ILE A 431 -11.87 -19.23 5.57
CA ILE A 431 -12.17 -18.50 6.81
C ILE A 431 -12.61 -17.10 6.42
N VAL A 432 -13.85 -16.78 6.81
CA VAL A 432 -14.41 -15.44 6.60
C VAL A 432 -15.02 -14.88 7.88
N PHE A 433 -15.29 -15.66 8.93
CA PHE A 433 -15.60 -15.10 10.27
C PHE A 433 -15.14 -16.06 11.36
N ALA A 434 -14.21 -15.62 12.20
CA ALA A 434 -13.57 -16.44 13.24
C ALA A 434 -13.46 -15.72 14.60
N ALA A 435 -14.42 -14.84 14.93
CA ALA A 435 -14.43 -14.06 16.18
C ALA A 435 -14.41 -14.94 17.46
N ASP A 436 -14.89 -16.18 17.38
CA ASP A 436 -15.24 -17.01 18.55
C ASP A 436 -14.74 -18.47 18.44
N THR A 437 -13.75 -18.77 17.58
CA THR A 437 -13.18 -20.13 17.42
C THR A 437 -11.82 -20.29 18.12
N PRO A 438 -11.78 -20.75 19.39
CA PRO A 438 -10.54 -20.85 20.18
C PRO A 438 -9.58 -21.98 19.77
N ASP A 439 -9.79 -22.60 18.60
CA ASP A 439 -8.93 -23.68 18.10
C ASP A 439 -8.97 -23.76 16.56
N LEU A 440 -8.41 -22.74 15.91
CA LEU A 440 -8.32 -22.68 14.44
C LEU A 440 -7.55 -23.88 13.85
N ALA A 441 -6.51 -24.33 14.56
CA ALA A 441 -5.71 -25.48 14.17
C ALA A 441 -6.55 -26.78 14.05
N THR A 442 -7.48 -27.00 14.98
CA THR A 442 -8.39 -28.17 14.92
C THR A 442 -9.35 -28.10 13.72
N HIS A 443 -9.82 -26.92 13.32
CA HIS A 443 -10.71 -26.77 12.16
C HIS A 443 -9.98 -26.87 10.81
N LEU A 444 -8.67 -26.62 10.81
CA LEU A 444 -7.79 -26.77 9.65
C LEU A 444 -7.17 -28.18 9.56
N GLU A 445 -7.51 -29.12 10.45
CA GLU A 445 -7.00 -30.49 10.41
C GLU A 445 -7.46 -31.20 9.12
N GLY A 446 -6.49 -31.66 8.32
CA GLY A 446 -6.75 -32.34 7.04
C GLY A 446 -6.95 -31.41 5.83
N MET A 447 -6.82 -30.10 6.00
CA MET A 447 -6.82 -29.13 4.91
C MET A 447 -5.40 -28.94 4.34
N ASP A 448 -5.27 -28.83 3.02
CA ASP A 448 -4.01 -28.49 2.33
C ASP A 448 -4.03 -27.04 1.80
N LYS A 449 -5.19 -26.39 1.66
CA LYS A 449 -5.29 -24.98 1.21
C LYS A 449 -6.13 -24.14 2.16
N LEU A 450 -5.81 -22.84 2.25
CA LEU A 450 -6.58 -21.88 3.03
C LEU A 450 -6.74 -20.55 2.27
N PHE A 451 -7.97 -20.05 2.23
CA PHE A 451 -8.31 -18.69 1.82
C PHE A 451 -8.80 -17.89 3.04
N LEU A 452 -8.09 -16.80 3.33
CA LEU A 452 -8.47 -15.78 4.32
C LEU A 452 -8.97 -14.53 3.56
N SER A 453 -10.26 -14.20 3.66
CA SER A 453 -10.77 -12.93 3.10
C SER A 453 -10.89 -11.84 4.14
N ASP A 454 -11.76 -12.02 5.14
CA ASP A 454 -12.15 -10.98 6.08
C ASP A 454 -12.13 -11.59 7.49
N MET A 455 -10.98 -11.75 8.18
CA MET A 455 -11.08 -12.22 9.57
C MET A 455 -11.64 -11.12 10.47
N ILE A 456 -12.98 -11.14 10.63
CA ILE A 456 -13.84 -10.35 11.54
C ILE A 456 -14.64 -9.24 10.83
N ASN A 457 -15.97 -9.37 10.85
CA ASN A 457 -16.95 -8.29 10.82
C ASN A 457 -18.36 -8.81 11.15
N ASP A 458 -18.89 -8.55 12.35
CA ASP A 458 -20.31 -8.20 12.42
C ASP A 458 -20.36 -6.67 12.48
N TYR A 459 -21.19 -6.05 11.64
CA TYR A 459 -21.08 -4.65 11.21
C TYR A 459 -21.23 -3.60 12.35
N ASP A 460 -21.53 -4.05 13.57
CA ASP A 460 -21.76 -3.26 14.79
C ASP A 460 -20.78 -3.62 15.96
N SER A 461 -19.76 -4.48 15.75
CA SER A 461 -18.93 -5.05 16.85
C SER A 461 -17.63 -4.29 17.18
N GLU A 462 -17.22 -4.34 18.45
CA GLU A 462 -15.96 -3.77 18.97
C GLU A 462 -14.72 -4.49 18.39
N THR A 463 -13.57 -3.80 18.32
CA THR A 463 -12.28 -4.38 17.89
C THR A 463 -11.94 -5.63 18.70
N ILE A 464 -11.55 -6.72 18.03
CA ILE A 464 -11.26 -8.01 18.68
C ILE A 464 -9.76 -8.15 18.94
N GLU A 465 -9.39 -8.40 20.19
CA GLU A 465 -8.02 -8.71 20.61
C GLU A 465 -7.73 -10.22 20.45
N ILE A 466 -6.68 -10.57 19.71
CA ILE A 466 -6.21 -11.95 19.52
C ILE A 466 -4.77 -12.04 20.03
N GLU A 467 -4.52 -12.80 21.11
CA GLU A 467 -3.16 -12.93 21.68
C GLU A 467 -2.18 -13.57 20.69
N GLU A 468 -2.52 -14.73 20.14
CA GLU A 468 -1.73 -15.43 19.12
C GLU A 468 -2.65 -16.10 18.08
N CYS A 469 -2.34 -15.93 16.80
CA CYS A 469 -2.97 -16.58 15.66
C CYS A 469 -1.94 -17.46 14.94
N VAL A 470 -2.15 -18.77 14.93
CA VAL A 470 -1.24 -19.73 14.26
C VAL A 470 -1.96 -20.41 13.11
N ILE A 471 -1.47 -20.20 11.90
CA ILE A 471 -1.87 -20.98 10.73
C ILE A 471 -0.95 -22.21 10.66
N PRO A 472 -1.49 -23.43 10.69
CA PRO A 472 -0.69 -24.64 10.87
C PRO A 472 0.03 -25.09 9.59
N ASP A 473 1.22 -25.67 9.74
CA ASP A 473 2.08 -26.11 8.63
C ASP A 473 1.51 -27.24 7.75
N ASN A 474 0.31 -27.78 8.04
CA ASN A 474 -0.38 -28.65 7.07
C ASN A 474 -0.88 -27.87 5.85
N ILE A 475 -1.18 -26.58 5.98
CA ILE A 475 -1.51 -25.71 4.84
C ILE A 475 -0.29 -25.62 3.90
N LYS A 476 -0.54 -25.87 2.60
CA LYS A 476 0.43 -25.89 1.48
C LYS A 476 0.20 -24.77 0.46
N ASP A 477 -0.96 -24.13 0.50
CA ASP A 477 -1.31 -22.99 -0.33
C ASP A 477 -2.18 -22.03 0.49
N LEU A 478 -1.70 -20.80 0.71
CA LEU A 478 -2.36 -19.80 1.55
C LEU A 478 -2.59 -18.52 0.76
N LYS A 479 -3.86 -18.18 0.51
CA LYS A 479 -4.27 -16.86 0.04
C LYS A 479 -4.76 -16.01 1.19
N ILE A 480 -4.24 -14.79 1.27
CA ILE A 480 -4.67 -13.75 2.20
C ILE A 480 -5.11 -12.53 1.38
N LYS A 481 -6.37 -12.12 1.53
CA LYS A 481 -6.91 -10.88 0.94
C LYS A 481 -6.41 -9.67 1.73
N TYR A 482 -6.42 -8.49 1.13
CA TYR A 482 -6.00 -7.27 1.84
C TYR A 482 -6.80 -6.94 3.10
N THR A 483 -8.09 -7.31 3.14
CA THR A 483 -9.02 -7.12 4.28
C THR A 483 -8.89 -8.16 5.40
N ALA A 484 -8.01 -9.15 5.26
CA ALA A 484 -8.02 -10.35 6.10
C ALA A 484 -7.68 -10.11 7.59
N PHE A 485 -7.16 -8.94 7.95
CA PHE A 485 -6.83 -8.56 9.33
C PHE A 485 -7.41 -7.19 9.72
N ASP A 486 -8.39 -6.69 8.98
CA ASP A 486 -9.07 -5.44 9.32
C ASP A 486 -9.84 -5.62 10.65
N GLN A 487 -9.79 -4.60 11.52
CA GLN A 487 -10.40 -4.60 12.86
C GLN A 487 -9.90 -5.70 13.85
N ALA A 488 -8.79 -6.38 13.54
CA ALA A 488 -8.17 -7.38 14.41
C ALA A 488 -6.88 -6.87 15.07
N ASP A 489 -6.88 -6.74 16.40
CA ASP A 489 -5.71 -6.41 17.21
C ASP A 489 -4.94 -7.71 17.54
N ILE A 490 -4.02 -8.12 16.67
CA ILE A 490 -3.29 -9.38 16.78
C ILE A 490 -1.94 -9.19 17.50
N GLY A 491 -1.76 -9.82 18.65
CA GLY A 491 -0.49 -9.86 19.38
C GLY A 491 0.61 -10.54 18.54
N LYS A 492 0.32 -11.74 18.03
CA LYS A 492 1.27 -12.53 17.22
C LYS A 492 0.60 -13.31 16.10
N LEU A 493 1.10 -13.18 14.87
CA LEU A 493 0.67 -13.97 13.71
C LEU A 493 1.78 -14.91 13.25
N VAL A 494 1.51 -16.21 13.21
CA VAL A 494 2.42 -17.24 12.70
C VAL A 494 1.87 -17.80 11.39
N LEU A 495 2.59 -17.52 10.30
CA LEU A 495 2.30 -18.01 8.95
C LEU A 495 3.04 -19.33 8.69
N PRO A 496 2.47 -20.25 7.88
CA PRO A 496 3.04 -21.57 7.63
C PRO A 496 4.24 -21.48 6.69
N SER A 497 5.00 -22.58 6.54
CA SER A 497 6.15 -22.63 5.63
C SER A 497 5.80 -22.77 4.13
N CYS A 498 4.57 -22.47 3.72
CA CYS A 498 4.10 -22.68 2.35
C CYS A 498 4.28 -21.45 1.45
N PHE A 499 3.90 -21.57 0.17
CA PHE A 499 3.79 -20.39 -0.68
C PHE A 499 2.69 -19.47 -0.13
N LEU A 500 3.01 -18.18 0.01
CA LEU A 500 2.13 -17.15 0.51
C LEU A 500 1.68 -16.28 -0.66
N ASN A 501 0.37 -16.28 -0.94
CA ASN A 501 -0.25 -15.40 -1.91
C ASN A 501 -1.02 -14.32 -1.14
N PHE A 502 -0.59 -13.07 -1.22
CA PHE A 502 -1.29 -11.97 -0.55
C PHE A 502 -1.17 -10.68 -1.36
N ASP A 503 -2.08 -9.75 -1.10
CA ASP A 503 -2.15 -8.50 -1.82
C ASP A 503 -1.09 -7.52 -1.26
N PRO A 504 -0.47 -6.64 -2.06
CA PRO A 504 0.71 -5.87 -1.60
C PRO A 504 0.50 -4.94 -0.40
N ILE A 505 -0.75 -4.67 -0.01
CA ILE A 505 -1.11 -3.82 1.14
C ILE A 505 -1.67 -4.61 2.34
N THR A 506 -1.75 -5.96 2.27
CA THR A 506 -2.41 -6.83 3.28
C THR A 506 -1.96 -6.59 4.72
N PHE A 507 -0.70 -6.19 4.94
CA PHE A 507 -0.18 -5.93 6.29
C PHE A 507 0.12 -4.45 6.56
N LYS A 508 -0.17 -3.55 5.61
CA LYS A 508 0.16 -2.12 5.72
C LYS A 508 -0.57 -1.46 6.89
N TYR A 509 -1.87 -1.73 7.01
CA TYR A 509 -2.75 -1.16 8.04
C TYR A 509 -3.10 -2.14 9.17
N SER A 510 -2.61 -3.39 9.11
CA SER A 510 -2.92 -4.41 10.09
C SER A 510 -2.37 -4.04 11.47
N ARG A 511 -3.10 -4.38 12.53
CA ARG A 511 -2.70 -4.12 13.92
C ARG A 511 -1.95 -5.30 14.54
N ILE A 512 -1.10 -5.93 13.73
CA ILE A 512 -0.26 -7.07 14.12
C ILE A 512 0.99 -6.55 14.81
N LYS A 513 1.31 -7.06 16.01
CA LYS A 513 2.52 -6.66 16.77
C LYS A 513 3.74 -7.54 16.47
N GLU A 514 3.58 -8.86 16.43
CA GLU A 514 4.61 -9.80 15.98
C GLU A 514 4.14 -10.58 14.75
N ILE A 515 4.99 -10.74 13.72
CA ILE A 515 4.75 -11.68 12.62
C ILE A 515 5.91 -12.67 12.43
N VAL A 516 5.56 -13.93 12.18
CA VAL A 516 6.51 -15.03 11.95
C VAL A 516 6.22 -15.69 10.59
N PHE A 517 7.14 -15.54 9.64
CA PHE A 517 7.12 -16.25 8.37
C PHE A 517 7.74 -17.65 8.53
N GLY A 518 6.94 -18.69 8.32
CA GLY A 518 7.31 -20.08 8.56
C GLY A 518 8.36 -20.67 7.62
N GLY A 519 8.57 -20.06 6.45
CA GLY A 519 9.48 -20.52 5.40
C GLY A 519 10.05 -19.37 4.57
N ASP A 520 10.40 -19.65 3.32
CA ASP A 520 10.85 -18.64 2.36
C ASP A 520 9.68 -17.68 2.03
N VAL A 521 9.96 -16.38 1.97
CA VAL A 521 8.96 -15.34 1.68
C VAL A 521 9.51 -14.28 0.73
N THR A 522 8.68 -13.85 -0.21
CA THR A 522 8.90 -12.65 -1.03
C THR A 522 7.91 -11.58 -0.58
N LEU A 523 8.38 -10.43 -0.10
CA LEU A 523 7.50 -9.31 0.24
C LEU A 523 7.54 -8.25 -0.87
N PRO A 524 6.39 -7.87 -1.45
CA PRO A 524 6.31 -6.82 -2.46
C PRO A 524 6.57 -5.44 -1.85
N ALA A 525 6.68 -4.44 -2.73
CA ALA A 525 6.65 -3.04 -2.34
C ALA A 525 5.48 -2.77 -1.40
N MET A 526 5.76 -2.00 -0.35
CA MET A 526 4.83 -1.55 0.69
C MET A 526 4.15 -2.58 1.60
N ALA A 527 4.55 -3.86 1.61
CA ALA A 527 3.90 -4.91 2.41
C ALA A 527 3.47 -4.48 3.84
N PHE A 528 4.32 -3.72 4.54
CA PHE A 528 4.11 -3.13 5.86
C PHE A 528 4.39 -1.61 5.90
N TYR A 529 4.42 -0.89 4.77
CA TYR A 529 4.88 0.51 4.73
C TYR A 529 4.12 1.41 5.72
N GLY A 530 4.86 2.08 6.60
CA GLY A 530 4.28 2.97 7.60
C GLY A 530 3.46 2.28 8.69
N ASN A 531 3.54 0.95 8.83
CA ASN A 531 2.78 0.23 9.85
C ASN A 531 3.17 0.73 11.27
N GLN A 532 2.15 1.11 12.05
CA GLN A 532 2.31 1.76 13.35
C GLN A 532 2.24 0.81 14.55
N PHE A 533 2.05 -0.48 14.32
CA PHE A 533 1.76 -1.50 15.35
C PHE A 533 2.80 -2.61 15.41
N LEU A 534 3.45 -2.92 14.29
CA LEU A 534 4.45 -3.97 14.16
C LEU A 534 5.70 -3.65 14.98
N GLU A 535 6.04 -4.55 15.90
CA GLU A 535 7.20 -4.46 16.79
C GLU A 535 8.28 -5.53 16.49
N ASP A 536 7.88 -6.73 16.06
CA ASP A 536 8.76 -7.87 15.85
C ASP A 536 8.46 -8.60 14.53
N VAL A 537 9.52 -8.94 13.77
CA VAL A 537 9.42 -9.76 12.54
C VAL A 537 10.39 -10.93 12.62
N THR A 538 9.93 -12.13 12.29
CA THR A 538 10.75 -13.34 12.25
C THR A 538 10.70 -14.02 10.89
N PHE A 539 11.86 -14.27 10.30
CA PHE A 539 12.02 -15.03 9.06
C PHE A 539 12.69 -16.38 9.35
N LYS A 540 11.96 -17.49 9.15
CA LYS A 540 12.52 -18.85 9.33
C LYS A 540 13.16 -19.42 8.05
N GLY A 541 12.82 -18.86 6.89
CA GLY A 541 13.47 -19.11 5.61
C GLY A 541 14.03 -17.81 5.01
N LYS A 542 14.30 -17.84 3.71
CA LYS A 542 14.83 -16.69 2.97
C LYS A 542 13.82 -15.55 2.89
N ALA A 543 14.33 -14.31 2.96
CA ALA A 543 13.54 -13.10 2.87
C ALA A 543 13.94 -12.30 1.61
N GLU A 544 13.15 -12.40 0.54
CA GLU A 544 13.31 -11.59 -0.67
C GLU A 544 12.40 -10.36 -0.57
N LEU A 545 12.95 -9.24 -0.09
CA LEU A 545 12.17 -8.06 0.27
C LEU A 545 12.39 -6.90 -0.71
N ASP A 546 11.31 -6.20 -1.06
CA ASP A 546 11.39 -4.90 -1.71
C ASP A 546 11.99 -3.82 -0.77
N ASN A 547 12.62 -2.79 -1.34
CA ASN A 547 13.23 -1.67 -0.61
C ASN A 547 12.21 -0.82 0.18
N THR A 548 10.91 -0.95 -0.11
CA THR A 548 9.83 -0.23 0.57
C THR A 548 9.01 -1.12 1.53
N ALA A 549 9.31 -2.43 1.60
CA ALA A 549 8.44 -3.40 2.26
C ALA A 549 8.19 -3.12 3.75
N PHE A 550 9.17 -2.57 4.49
CA PHE A 550 9.04 -2.16 5.90
C PHE A 550 9.38 -0.67 6.14
N TRP A 551 9.50 0.15 5.09
CA TRP A 551 9.90 1.55 5.25
C TRP A 551 8.88 2.30 6.12
N LYS A 552 9.36 3.08 7.09
CA LYS A 552 8.56 3.84 8.07
C LYS A 552 7.78 2.99 9.07
N CYS A 553 8.13 1.71 9.27
CA CYS A 553 7.65 0.94 10.44
C CYS A 553 8.32 1.48 11.72
N GLU A 554 7.93 2.67 12.18
CA GLU A 554 8.62 3.36 13.28
C GLU A 554 8.64 2.55 14.58
N LYS A 555 7.68 1.61 14.76
CA LYS A 555 7.56 0.73 15.93
C LYS A 555 8.28 -0.61 15.83
N LEU A 556 8.85 -0.95 14.67
CA LEU A 556 9.61 -2.18 14.50
C LEU A 556 10.89 -2.11 15.34
N LYS A 557 11.01 -2.95 16.37
CA LYS A 557 12.12 -2.96 17.35
C LYS A 557 13.18 -4.01 17.04
N ASN A 558 12.75 -5.12 16.46
CA ASN A 558 13.57 -6.32 16.31
C ASN A 558 13.25 -7.10 15.03
N ILE A 559 14.30 -7.68 14.43
CA ILE A 559 14.20 -8.60 13.29
C ILE A 559 14.96 -9.88 13.63
N ASN A 560 14.28 -11.01 13.60
CA ASN A 560 14.87 -12.34 13.82
C ASN A 560 15.16 -13.00 12.45
N ILE A 561 16.43 -12.99 12.04
CA ILE A 561 16.95 -13.60 10.81
C ILE A 561 18.46 -13.88 10.95
N SER A 562 19.00 -14.85 10.21
CA SER A 562 20.44 -15.05 10.09
C SER A 562 21.15 -13.78 9.57
N PRO A 563 22.19 -13.25 10.23
CA PRO A 563 22.91 -12.05 9.77
C PRO A 563 23.54 -12.20 8.37
N ASP A 564 23.92 -13.42 7.97
CA ASP A 564 24.43 -13.70 6.61
C ASP A 564 23.32 -13.70 5.54
N GLU A 565 22.06 -13.88 5.94
CA GLU A 565 20.88 -13.85 5.05
C GLU A 565 20.08 -12.55 5.20
N PHE A 566 20.60 -11.56 5.94
CA PHE A 566 19.92 -10.28 6.15
C PHE A 566 19.65 -9.58 4.80
N PRO A 567 18.42 -9.08 4.55
CA PRO A 567 18.04 -8.41 3.30
C PRO A 567 18.74 -7.05 3.14
N ALA A 568 18.43 -6.28 2.10
CA ALA A 568 18.97 -4.92 1.98
C ALA A 568 18.46 -4.04 3.15
N GLY A 569 19.35 -3.31 3.83
CA GLY A 569 18.97 -2.51 5.00
C GLY A 569 17.99 -1.38 4.67
N VAL A 570 17.99 -0.90 3.41
CA VAL A 570 17.08 0.14 2.92
C VAL A 570 15.61 -0.22 3.06
N THR A 571 15.27 -1.51 3.04
CA THR A 571 13.94 -2.04 3.34
C THR A 571 13.38 -1.56 4.67
N PHE A 572 14.25 -1.22 5.63
CA PHE A 572 13.91 -0.74 6.96
C PHE A 572 14.19 0.75 7.18
N ASN A 573 14.41 1.54 6.12
CA ASN A 573 14.61 2.99 6.27
C ASN A 573 13.48 3.62 7.13
N GLN A 574 13.84 4.59 7.96
CA GLN A 574 12.95 5.22 8.95
C GLN A 574 12.30 4.26 9.99
N CYS A 575 12.79 3.02 10.17
CA CYS A 575 12.43 2.20 11.33
C CYS A 575 13.20 2.67 12.58
N ARG A 576 12.70 3.74 13.21
CA ARG A 576 13.43 4.48 14.26
C ARG A 576 13.61 3.68 15.55
N ASP A 577 12.62 2.90 15.96
CA ASP A 577 12.73 2.07 17.17
C ASP A 577 13.52 0.76 16.91
N LEU A 578 14.01 0.50 15.68
CA LEU A 578 14.74 -0.73 15.30
C LEU A 578 16.16 -0.74 15.90
N MET A 579 16.29 -1.45 17.02
CA MET A 579 17.50 -1.46 17.85
C MET A 579 18.20 -2.82 17.93
N THR A 580 17.53 -3.92 17.54
CA THR A 580 18.03 -5.29 17.72
C THR A 580 17.82 -6.19 16.51
N ILE A 581 18.70 -7.19 16.38
CA ILE A 581 18.62 -8.28 15.41
C ILE A 581 18.83 -9.59 16.18
N ASN A 582 17.88 -10.52 16.10
CA ASN A 582 17.80 -11.71 16.95
C ASN A 582 17.75 -11.39 18.46
N GLY A 583 17.11 -10.27 18.84
CA GLY A 583 17.00 -9.82 20.24
C GLY A 583 18.27 -9.21 20.83
N GLU A 584 19.37 -9.11 20.07
CA GLU A 584 20.60 -8.43 20.49
C GLU A 584 20.86 -7.17 19.67
N SER A 585 21.37 -6.10 20.29
CA SER A 585 21.78 -4.91 19.53
C SER A 585 23.06 -5.21 18.75
N PRO A 586 23.17 -4.84 17.46
CA PRO A 586 24.36 -5.10 16.65
C PRO A 586 25.50 -4.10 16.91
N VAL A 587 25.25 -3.09 17.74
CA VAL A 587 26.22 -2.12 18.24
C VAL A 587 26.39 -2.25 19.75
N ASN A 588 27.53 -1.79 20.27
CA ASN A 588 27.84 -1.74 21.69
C ASN A 588 27.09 -0.59 22.40
N ASP A 589 27.25 -0.48 23.72
CA ASP A 589 26.66 0.60 24.52
C ASP A 589 27.12 1.99 24.05
N ASP A 590 28.36 2.14 23.60
CA ASP A 590 28.92 3.36 23.02
C ASP A 590 28.48 3.65 21.58
N GLY A 591 27.88 2.67 20.88
CA GLY A 591 27.46 2.77 19.47
C GLY A 591 28.45 2.21 18.45
N SER A 592 29.64 1.75 18.87
CA SER A 592 30.57 1.03 17.99
C SER A 592 29.97 -0.30 17.49
N ILE A 593 30.23 -0.68 16.24
CA ILE A 593 29.71 -1.94 15.66
C ILE A 593 30.37 -3.13 16.36
N LYS A 594 29.59 -4.15 16.73
CA LYS A 594 30.14 -5.41 17.26
C LYS A 594 30.82 -6.22 16.15
N PRO A 595 31.96 -6.91 16.41
CA PRO A 595 32.74 -7.61 15.40
C PRO A 595 31.93 -8.58 14.52
N GLU A 596 30.98 -9.30 15.10
CA GLU A 596 30.12 -10.27 14.42
C GLU A 596 29.10 -9.64 13.44
N TYR A 597 28.83 -8.33 13.54
CA TYR A 597 27.93 -7.59 12.64
C TYR A 597 28.66 -6.65 11.66
N GLU A 598 29.99 -6.48 11.75
CA GLU A 598 30.77 -5.58 10.89
C GLU A 598 30.54 -5.80 9.39
N LYS A 599 30.53 -7.07 8.96
CA LYS A 599 30.30 -7.46 7.56
C LYS A 599 28.89 -7.04 7.12
N MET A 600 27.89 -7.35 7.92
CA MET A 600 26.49 -7.04 7.65
C MET A 600 26.27 -5.51 7.54
N PHE A 601 26.87 -4.72 8.43
CA PHE A 601 26.83 -3.25 8.34
C PHE A 601 27.33 -2.75 6.98
N LYS A 602 28.54 -3.15 6.59
CA LYS A 602 29.18 -2.72 5.33
C LYS A 602 28.43 -3.20 4.09
N GLU A 603 27.88 -4.42 4.11
CA GLU A 603 27.20 -5.00 2.94
C GLU A 603 25.73 -4.58 2.82
N LYS A 604 25.06 -4.20 3.92
CA LYS A 604 23.59 -4.02 3.95
C LYS A 604 23.11 -2.63 4.38
N PHE A 605 23.91 -1.86 5.13
CA PHE A 605 23.49 -0.59 5.75
C PHE A 605 24.25 0.64 5.24
N TYR A 606 25.07 0.49 4.19
CA TYR A 606 25.92 1.53 3.61
C TYR A 606 25.14 2.69 2.93
N ASN A 607 23.83 2.52 2.72
CA ASN A 607 22.93 3.46 2.04
C ASN A 607 21.59 3.65 2.79
N THR A 608 21.60 3.52 4.12
CA THR A 608 20.38 3.59 4.95
C THR A 608 20.27 4.87 5.78
N ASP A 609 19.04 5.29 6.10
CA ASP A 609 18.74 6.48 6.90
C ASP A 609 17.56 6.21 7.86
N GLY A 610 17.67 6.70 9.10
CA GLY A 610 16.59 6.66 10.10
C GLY A 610 16.35 5.31 10.79
N ILE A 611 17.33 4.41 10.77
CA ILE A 611 17.28 3.12 11.47
C ILE A 611 17.92 3.28 12.86
N GLY A 612 17.24 2.88 13.93
CA GLY A 612 17.66 3.13 15.31
C GLY A 612 19.12 2.78 15.61
N PHE A 613 19.55 1.54 15.34
CA PHE A 613 20.94 1.12 15.59
C PHE A 613 21.96 1.75 14.61
N VAL A 614 21.55 2.17 13.41
CA VAL A 614 22.43 2.87 12.45
C VAL A 614 22.64 4.31 12.91
N ASN A 615 21.58 5.00 13.33
CA ASN A 615 21.65 6.33 13.91
C ASN A 615 22.56 6.35 15.15
N LYS A 616 22.50 5.30 15.99
CA LYS A 616 23.42 5.14 17.13
C LYS A 616 24.89 4.97 16.70
N TYR A 617 25.13 4.27 15.58
CA TYR A 617 26.48 4.17 15.00
C TYR A 617 26.97 5.50 14.41
N VAL A 618 26.10 6.26 13.74
CA VAL A 618 26.41 7.60 13.24
C VAL A 618 26.76 8.54 14.39
N ASP A 619 25.94 8.58 15.45
CA ASP A 619 26.20 9.33 16.69
C ASP A 619 27.57 9.00 17.30
N TYR A 620 27.92 7.71 17.41
CA TYR A 620 29.24 7.27 17.85
C TYR A 620 30.38 7.80 16.96
N ARG A 621 30.23 7.74 15.63
CA ARG A 621 31.26 8.19 14.68
C ARG A 621 31.39 9.72 14.62
N VAL A 622 30.30 10.46 14.81
CA VAL A 622 30.30 11.92 14.99
C VAL A 622 31.08 12.29 16.25
N LYS A 623 30.73 11.70 17.40
CA LYS A 623 31.44 11.89 18.68
C LYS A 623 32.92 11.57 18.59
N GLN A 624 33.26 10.46 17.94
CA GLN A 624 34.65 10.10 17.67
C GLN A 624 35.35 11.20 16.86
N ALA A 625 34.78 11.61 15.71
CA ALA A 625 35.38 12.62 14.83
C ALA A 625 35.59 13.97 15.53
N VAL A 626 34.61 14.42 16.32
CA VAL A 626 34.71 15.64 17.14
C VAL A 626 35.81 15.50 18.19
N SER A 627 35.85 14.40 18.96
CA SER A 627 36.87 14.17 19.99
C SER A 627 38.30 14.03 19.45
N GLU A 628 38.46 13.70 18.16
CA GLU A 628 39.75 13.62 17.48
C GLU A 628 40.21 14.96 16.90
N ALA A 629 39.33 15.96 16.81
CA ALA A 629 39.58 17.26 16.18
C ALA A 629 39.51 18.45 17.14
N VAL A 630 38.65 18.39 18.16
CA VAL A 630 38.32 19.51 19.06
C VAL A 630 38.87 19.29 20.46
N THR A 631 39.32 20.38 21.10
CA THR A 631 39.70 20.42 22.52
C THR A 631 38.93 21.51 23.28
N ASP A 632 38.76 21.34 24.61
CA ASP A 632 37.96 22.23 25.47
C ASP A 632 38.44 23.70 25.48
N ASP A 633 39.69 23.96 25.09
CA ASP A 633 40.32 25.28 25.05
C ASP A 633 40.22 26.00 23.69
N MET A 634 39.69 25.35 22.65
CA MET A 634 39.45 25.98 21.35
C MET A 634 38.28 26.97 21.39
N SER A 635 38.47 28.12 20.73
CA SER A 635 37.38 29.03 20.37
C SER A 635 36.41 28.39 19.38
N ASP A 636 35.22 28.96 19.25
CA ASP A 636 34.21 28.42 18.33
C ASP A 636 34.65 28.52 16.86
N MET A 637 35.46 29.53 16.49
CA MET A 637 36.11 29.61 15.17
C MET A 637 37.07 28.44 14.93
N GLU A 638 37.98 28.18 15.89
CA GLU A 638 38.91 27.06 15.82
C GLU A 638 38.19 25.71 15.72
N LYS A 639 37.07 25.53 16.44
CA LYS A 639 36.24 24.32 16.34
C LYS A 639 35.67 24.13 14.94
N VAL A 640 35.03 25.16 14.35
CA VAL A 640 34.47 25.03 13.00
C VAL A 640 35.56 24.70 11.99
N LYS A 641 36.72 25.34 12.08
CA LYS A 641 37.86 25.06 11.21
C LYS A 641 38.41 23.64 11.41
N ALA A 642 38.60 23.21 12.66
CA ALA A 642 39.13 21.88 12.97
C ALA A 642 38.18 20.75 12.49
N LEU A 643 36.87 20.95 12.61
CA LEU A 643 35.85 20.00 12.13
C LEU A 643 35.76 19.97 10.60
N HIS A 644 35.87 21.12 9.94
CA HIS A 644 35.98 21.23 8.50
C HIS A 644 37.19 20.45 7.98
N ASP A 645 38.39 20.76 8.47
CA ASP A 645 39.65 20.09 8.09
C ASP A 645 39.59 18.57 8.39
N LYS A 646 38.96 18.19 9.52
CA LYS A 646 38.71 16.80 9.89
C LYS A 646 37.80 16.09 8.87
N LEU A 647 36.71 16.72 8.45
CA LEU A 647 35.78 16.14 7.48
C LEU A 647 36.45 15.91 6.12
N CYS A 648 37.13 16.91 5.55
CA CYS A 648 37.90 16.75 4.30
C CYS A 648 38.97 15.64 4.43
N SER A 649 39.56 15.45 5.61
CA SER A 649 40.50 14.35 5.83
C SER A 649 39.85 12.94 5.81
N MET A 650 38.57 12.84 6.20
CA MET A 650 37.87 11.57 6.49
C MET A 650 37.24 10.89 5.26
N THR A 651 36.89 11.64 4.22
CA THR A 651 36.17 11.17 3.02
C THR A 651 36.78 11.82 1.78
N ARG A 652 36.41 11.38 0.57
CA ARG A 652 36.70 12.04 -0.71
C ARG A 652 35.43 12.19 -1.55
N TYR A 653 35.47 13.05 -2.56
CA TYR A 653 34.30 13.28 -3.43
C TYR A 653 34.08 12.11 -4.41
N ASP A 654 32.84 11.63 -4.52
CA ASP A 654 32.44 10.58 -5.47
C ASP A 654 32.07 11.17 -6.84
N HIS A 655 33.11 11.42 -7.65
CA HIS A 655 32.98 11.81 -9.06
C HIS A 655 32.41 10.72 -9.97
N GLY A 656 32.31 9.46 -9.49
CA GLY A 656 31.99 8.31 -10.32
C GLY A 656 30.50 7.99 -10.41
N ASN A 657 29.76 8.21 -9.32
CA ASN A 657 28.33 7.92 -9.24
C ASN A 657 27.64 8.85 -8.24
N THR A 658 27.47 10.12 -8.64
CA THR A 658 26.94 11.18 -7.77
C THR A 658 25.59 10.82 -7.18
N GLU A 659 24.65 10.39 -8.04
CA GLU A 659 23.25 10.07 -7.71
C GLU A 659 23.06 8.80 -6.85
N ALA A 660 24.14 8.11 -6.46
CA ALA A 660 24.02 6.88 -5.68
C ALA A 660 23.48 7.18 -4.28
N THR A 661 22.35 6.59 -3.90
CA THR A 661 21.69 6.80 -2.58
C THR A 661 22.64 6.68 -1.39
N LYS A 662 23.71 5.87 -1.49
CA LYS A 662 24.79 5.77 -0.50
C LYS A 662 25.47 7.10 -0.14
N ASN A 663 25.41 8.10 -1.01
CA ASN A 663 26.02 9.42 -0.88
C ASN A 663 25.05 10.46 -0.30
N HIS A 664 23.75 10.14 -0.19
CA HIS A 664 22.66 11.06 0.17
C HIS A 664 22.02 10.71 1.52
N VAL A 665 22.78 10.08 2.42
CA VAL A 665 22.31 9.57 3.72
C VAL A 665 23.32 9.88 4.82
N ASP A 666 22.86 10.03 6.06
CA ASP A 666 23.73 10.42 7.20
C ASP A 666 24.88 9.44 7.45
N VAL A 667 24.67 8.15 7.19
CA VAL A 667 25.70 7.11 7.39
C VAL A 667 26.83 7.19 6.36
N SER A 668 26.69 8.00 5.29
CA SER A 668 27.58 8.01 4.13
C SER A 668 29.05 8.19 4.51
N VAL A 669 29.42 9.33 5.09
CA VAL A 669 30.81 9.66 5.47
C VAL A 669 31.36 8.69 6.52
N PHE A 670 30.49 8.08 7.32
CA PHE A 670 30.88 7.30 8.48
C PHE A 670 31.02 5.80 8.19
N LEU A 671 30.53 5.30 7.05
CA LEU A 671 30.63 3.88 6.66
C LEU A 671 31.19 3.65 5.26
N ASN A 672 31.23 4.67 4.39
CA ASN A 672 31.76 4.60 3.03
C ASN A 672 33.10 5.35 2.90
N ASP A 673 33.88 5.02 1.87
CA ASP A 673 35.17 5.68 1.58
C ASP A 673 35.02 7.02 0.81
N SER A 674 33.83 7.32 0.28
CA SER A 674 33.53 8.52 -0.50
C SER A 674 32.05 8.94 -0.42
N THR A 675 31.76 10.22 -0.73
CA THR A 675 30.40 10.79 -0.74
C THR A 675 30.28 11.99 -1.68
N VAL A 676 29.11 12.65 -1.74
CA VAL A 676 28.86 13.91 -2.46
C VAL A 676 28.48 15.04 -1.49
N CYS A 677 28.25 16.24 -2.00
CA CYS A 677 27.93 17.46 -1.25
C CYS A 677 26.89 17.26 -0.12
N GLU A 678 25.80 16.53 -0.37
CA GLU A 678 24.81 16.22 0.66
C GLU A 678 25.39 15.42 1.84
N GLY A 679 26.26 14.44 1.59
CA GLY A 679 26.93 13.68 2.64
C GLY A 679 27.95 14.51 3.43
N TYR A 680 28.71 15.39 2.76
CA TYR A 680 29.60 16.37 3.42
C TYR A 680 28.78 17.31 4.31
N ALA A 681 27.74 17.94 3.77
CA ALA A 681 26.88 18.87 4.48
C ALA A 681 26.17 18.22 5.69
N ARG A 682 25.66 16.99 5.53
CA ARG A 682 25.06 16.21 6.63
C ARG A 682 26.10 15.91 7.72
N ALA A 683 27.28 15.42 7.37
CA ALA A 683 28.32 15.09 8.34
C ALA A 683 28.81 16.34 9.10
N MET A 684 29.03 17.44 8.38
CA MET A 684 29.45 18.72 8.98
C MET A 684 28.40 19.25 9.97
N ASN A 685 27.10 19.22 9.61
CA ASN A 685 26.03 19.71 10.47
C ASN A 685 25.95 18.91 11.80
N LEU A 686 26.08 17.58 11.74
CA LEU A 686 26.10 16.73 12.93
C LEU A 686 27.34 16.97 13.80
N MET A 687 28.52 17.11 13.18
CA MET A 687 29.79 17.37 13.88
C MET A 687 29.81 18.73 14.57
N LEU A 688 29.24 19.77 13.94
CA LEU A 688 29.11 21.11 14.51
C LEU A 688 28.21 21.13 15.75
N HIS A 689 27.02 20.54 15.67
CA HIS A 689 26.09 20.48 16.81
C HIS A 689 26.65 19.67 17.98
N GLU A 690 27.34 18.55 17.74
CA GLU A 690 28.02 17.78 18.80
C GLU A 690 29.16 18.59 19.46
N ALA A 691 29.84 19.47 18.72
CA ALA A 691 30.83 20.41 19.28
C ALA A 691 30.22 21.66 19.93
N GLY A 692 28.88 21.76 19.98
CA GLY A 692 28.15 22.88 20.58
C GLY A 692 28.02 24.12 19.70
N ILE A 693 28.31 24.02 18.40
CA ILE A 693 28.14 25.09 17.42
C ILE A 693 26.75 24.99 16.77
N GLU A 694 25.98 26.08 16.79
CA GLU A 694 24.72 26.13 16.05
C GLU A 694 24.97 26.22 14.54
N SER A 695 24.37 25.32 13.77
CA SER A 695 24.37 25.35 12.30
C SER A 695 23.06 24.87 11.68
N CYS A 696 22.85 25.17 10.41
CA CYS A 696 21.80 24.57 9.60
C CYS A 696 22.32 23.99 8.28
N TYR A 697 21.60 22.98 7.77
CA TYR A 697 21.82 22.39 6.45
C TYR A 697 21.06 23.22 5.42
N VAL A 698 21.75 23.57 4.33
CA VAL A 698 21.16 24.30 3.20
C VAL A 698 21.48 23.62 1.88
N ASP A 699 20.56 23.72 0.93
CA ASP A 699 20.71 23.15 -0.41
C ASP A 699 20.13 24.03 -1.52
N THR A 700 20.65 23.80 -2.72
CA THR A 700 20.05 24.15 -4.00
C THR A 700 19.68 22.84 -4.72
N PRO A 701 18.99 22.86 -5.88
CA PRO A 701 18.70 21.65 -6.64
C PRO A 701 19.94 20.86 -7.13
N SER A 702 21.15 21.41 -7.00
CA SER A 702 22.39 20.82 -7.51
C SER A 702 23.53 20.75 -6.49
N HIS A 703 23.38 21.33 -5.29
CA HIS A 703 24.47 21.41 -4.30
C HIS A 703 23.96 21.56 -2.87
N ALA A 704 24.79 21.22 -1.88
CA ALA A 704 24.46 21.28 -0.46
C ALA A 704 25.69 21.58 0.41
N TRP A 705 25.48 22.37 1.47
CA TRP A 705 26.52 22.78 2.44
C TRP A 705 25.85 23.20 3.77
N VAL A 706 26.60 23.86 4.68
CA VAL A 706 26.04 24.35 5.97
C VAL A 706 26.20 25.86 6.16
N ILE A 707 25.27 26.47 6.90
CA ILE A 707 25.46 27.80 7.50
C ILE A 707 25.76 27.61 8.97
N VAL A 708 26.82 28.24 9.47
CA VAL A 708 27.27 28.20 10.87
C VAL A 708 26.99 29.55 11.54
N LYS A 709 26.76 29.52 12.86
CA LYS A 709 26.61 30.73 13.67
C LYS A 709 27.77 30.88 14.63
N LEU A 710 28.39 32.06 14.64
CA LEU A 710 29.45 32.45 15.56
C LEU A 710 29.04 33.74 16.26
N GLY A 711 28.77 33.67 17.57
CA GLY A 711 28.21 34.81 18.30
C GLY A 711 26.85 35.23 17.74
N ASP A 712 26.76 36.48 17.26
CA ASP A 712 25.57 37.02 16.59
C ASP A 712 25.68 36.95 15.04
N TYR A 713 26.79 36.43 14.50
CA TYR A 713 27.10 36.36 13.07
C TYR A 713 26.76 34.99 12.45
N TYR A 714 26.51 34.98 11.15
CA TYR A 714 26.20 33.78 10.36
C TYR A 714 27.08 33.73 9.12
N PHE A 715 27.59 32.55 8.78
CA PHE A 715 28.46 32.35 7.62
C PHE A 715 28.20 31.02 6.92
N HIS A 716 28.38 31.01 5.61
CA HIS A 716 28.40 29.80 4.80
C HIS A 716 29.74 29.07 4.95
N VAL A 717 29.68 27.74 5.08
CA VAL A 717 30.84 26.85 5.11
C VAL A 717 30.52 25.65 4.20
N ASP A 718 31.23 25.55 3.08
CA ASP A 718 31.15 24.40 2.17
C ASP A 718 32.44 23.56 2.18
N PRO A 719 32.50 22.50 3.02
CA PRO A 719 33.64 21.57 3.04
C PRO A 719 33.75 20.73 1.76
N THR A 720 32.75 20.75 0.87
CA THR A 720 32.79 19.98 -0.38
C THR A 720 33.67 20.67 -1.41
N TRP A 721 33.45 21.97 -1.67
CA TRP A 721 34.23 22.71 -2.66
C TRP A 721 35.60 23.16 -2.12
N ASP A 722 35.83 23.04 -0.80
CA ASP A 722 37.14 23.20 -0.17
C ASP A 722 37.93 21.88 0.00
N ASP A 723 37.34 20.71 -0.28
CA ASP A 723 38.04 19.42 -0.41
C ASP A 723 38.50 19.19 -1.85
N ASN A 724 39.67 19.73 -2.21
CA ASN A 724 40.12 19.85 -3.61
C ASN A 724 40.64 18.56 -4.29
N ASP A 725 40.28 17.38 -3.77
CA ASP A 725 40.74 16.04 -4.20
C ASP A 725 42.26 15.77 -4.17
N GLU A 726 43.13 16.77 -3.97
CA GLU A 726 44.60 16.64 -3.94
C GLU A 726 45.18 16.45 -2.52
N ASP A 727 44.35 16.06 -1.54
CA ASP A 727 44.68 16.02 -0.10
C ASP A 727 45.09 17.40 0.49
N ILE A 728 44.65 18.52 -0.12
CA ILE A 728 44.99 19.89 0.30
C ILE A 728 43.71 20.70 0.55
N THR A 729 43.20 20.71 1.79
CA THR A 729 42.04 21.53 2.15
C THR A 729 42.27 23.02 1.83
N THR A 730 41.30 23.64 1.14
CA THR A 730 41.28 25.10 0.89
C THR A 730 40.29 25.81 1.82
N TYR A 731 40.16 27.14 1.67
CA TYR A 731 39.25 27.98 2.46
C TYR A 731 38.60 29.05 1.55
N ASN A 732 38.27 28.66 0.32
CA ASN A 732 37.64 29.54 -0.68
C ASN A 732 36.12 29.67 -0.41
N TRP A 733 35.51 28.67 0.22
CA TRP A 733 34.08 28.58 0.54
C TRP A 733 33.83 28.46 2.06
N PHE A 734 34.85 28.77 2.85
CA PHE A 734 34.83 28.82 4.31
C PHE A 734 34.53 30.24 4.81
N MET A 735 33.60 30.35 5.76
CA MET A 735 33.17 31.58 6.43
C MET A 735 32.74 32.72 5.48
N LYS A 736 31.84 32.41 4.55
CA LYS A 736 31.38 33.34 3.51
C LYS A 736 30.06 34.04 3.81
N ALA A 737 29.98 35.31 3.44
CA ALA A 737 28.75 36.09 3.42
C ALA A 737 27.84 35.73 2.23
N ASP A 738 26.54 36.01 2.32
CA ASP A 738 25.57 35.87 1.22
C ASP A 738 26.08 36.57 -0.05
N SER A 739 26.70 37.74 0.15
CA SER A 739 27.19 38.60 -0.92
C SER A 739 28.45 38.07 -1.64
N GLU A 740 29.16 37.11 -1.06
CA GLU A 740 30.37 36.51 -1.64
C GLU A 740 30.08 35.27 -2.49
N ILE A 741 28.99 34.54 -2.22
CA ILE A 741 28.71 33.25 -2.89
C ILE A 741 27.54 33.30 -3.88
N LYS A 742 26.55 34.18 -3.68
CA LYS A 742 25.25 34.15 -4.41
C LYS A 742 25.36 34.29 -5.94
N ASP A 743 26.48 34.81 -6.42
CA ASP A 743 26.74 35.02 -7.85
C ASP A 743 27.25 33.73 -8.53
N ASP A 744 27.68 32.73 -7.75
CA ASP A 744 27.86 31.36 -8.24
C ASP A 744 26.49 30.66 -8.41
N PRO A 745 26.20 30.04 -9.57
CA PRO A 745 24.91 29.42 -9.82
C PRO A 745 24.52 28.31 -8.83
N SER A 746 25.50 27.52 -8.35
CA SER A 746 25.26 26.40 -7.43
C SER A 746 24.97 26.86 -6.01
N HIS A 747 25.44 28.06 -5.67
CA HIS A 747 25.23 28.77 -4.41
C HIS A 747 24.18 29.89 -4.51
N SER A 748 23.31 29.84 -5.52
CA SER A 748 22.22 30.82 -5.69
C SER A 748 20.86 30.25 -5.25
N ASN A 749 20.03 31.06 -4.59
CA ASN A 749 18.65 30.69 -4.19
C ASN A 749 18.55 29.45 -3.27
N TRP A 750 19.46 29.33 -2.30
CA TRP A 750 19.46 28.24 -1.32
C TRP A 750 18.22 28.25 -0.42
N LYS A 751 17.86 27.06 0.08
CA LYS A 751 16.81 26.84 1.07
C LYS A 751 17.36 26.01 2.23
N MET A 752 16.75 26.14 3.39
CA MET A 752 17.08 25.34 4.57
C MET A 752 16.17 24.12 4.60
N ARG A 753 16.72 22.94 4.92
CA ARG A 753 15.97 21.68 5.03
C ARG A 753 16.41 20.90 6.26
N CYS A 754 15.50 20.05 6.75
CA CYS A 754 15.83 18.96 7.65
C CYS A 754 16.10 17.71 6.80
N PRO A 755 17.37 17.36 6.48
CA PRO A 755 17.67 16.27 5.55
C PRO A 755 17.35 14.88 6.12
N SER A 756 17.39 14.71 7.44
CA SER A 756 16.94 13.51 8.15
C SER A 756 16.41 13.84 9.55
N VAL A 757 15.93 12.83 10.26
CA VAL A 757 15.51 12.88 11.67
C VAL A 757 16.65 13.22 12.64
N MET A 758 17.90 12.92 12.30
CA MET A 758 19.07 13.30 13.11
C MET A 758 19.33 14.80 13.06
N HIS A 759 18.75 15.51 12.08
CA HIS A 759 18.94 16.94 11.85
C HIS A 759 17.76 17.80 12.32
N ASN A 760 16.91 17.30 13.23
CA ASN A 760 15.69 17.99 13.69
C ASN A 760 15.95 19.21 14.62
N PHE A 761 17.11 19.85 14.46
CA PHE A 761 17.62 21.02 15.17
C PHE A 761 17.80 22.25 14.24
N GLN A 762 17.26 22.20 13.01
CA GLN A 762 17.31 23.35 12.09
C GLN A 762 16.59 24.57 12.69
N TRP A 763 17.06 25.78 12.35
CA TRP A 763 16.39 27.01 12.76
C TRP A 763 14.98 27.15 12.14
N GLU A 764 14.10 27.92 12.79
CA GLU A 764 12.74 28.19 12.26
C GLU A 764 12.74 29.11 11.02
N LYS A 765 13.81 29.88 10.84
CA LYS A 765 13.97 30.89 9.78
C LYS A 765 15.38 30.85 9.24
N MET A 766 15.51 31.04 7.93
CA MET A 766 16.80 31.25 7.28
C MET A 766 17.46 32.50 7.87
N PRO A 767 18.72 32.45 8.36
CA PRO A 767 19.48 33.64 8.70
C PRO A 767 19.91 34.40 7.43
N ALA A 768 20.38 35.63 7.59
CA ALA A 768 21.10 36.35 6.55
C ALA A 768 22.58 36.40 6.95
N CYS A 769 23.48 36.02 6.05
CA CYS A 769 24.93 36.12 6.29
C CYS A 769 25.39 37.48 5.71
N GLU A 770 25.08 38.56 6.43
CA GLU A 770 25.32 39.94 5.95
C GLU A 770 26.80 40.35 6.07
N ASP A 771 27.44 40.02 7.20
CA ASP A 771 28.80 40.43 7.52
C ASP A 771 29.87 39.59 6.79
N LYS A 772 30.94 40.26 6.33
CA LYS A 772 32.09 39.62 5.67
C LYS A 772 33.25 39.46 6.64
N MET A 773 33.82 38.26 6.70
CA MET A 773 35.08 38.04 7.39
C MET A 773 36.17 39.00 6.86
N GLY A 774 36.89 39.66 7.76
CA GLY A 774 37.95 40.61 7.43
C GLY A 774 37.48 42.03 7.11
N ASP A 775 36.19 42.32 6.93
CA ASP A 775 35.67 43.70 6.82
C ASP A 775 35.35 44.27 8.22
N VAL A 776 36.40 44.65 8.95
CA VAL A 776 36.25 45.17 10.32
C VAL A 776 35.77 46.62 10.36
N ASN A 777 35.74 47.30 9.22
CA ASN A 777 35.31 48.70 9.11
C ASN A 777 33.84 48.85 8.66
N GLY A 778 33.25 47.80 8.07
CA GLY A 778 31.84 47.71 7.70
C GLY A 778 31.49 48.53 6.46
N ASP A 779 32.39 48.58 5.47
CA ASP A 779 32.18 49.32 4.21
C ASP A 779 32.03 48.43 2.97
N ASP A 780 31.79 47.14 3.18
CA ASP A 780 31.62 46.08 2.19
C ASP A 780 32.89 45.73 1.39
N ILE A 781 34.06 46.31 1.72
CA ILE A 781 35.30 46.21 0.93
C ILE A 781 36.48 45.77 1.81
N ILE A 782 36.83 44.49 1.73
CA ILE A 782 38.01 43.94 2.42
C ILE A 782 39.30 44.49 1.76
N ASP A 783 39.96 45.47 2.39
CA ASP A 783 41.21 46.05 1.87
C ASP A 783 42.28 46.39 2.93
N GLY A 784 43.28 47.19 2.54
CA GLY A 784 44.37 47.60 3.42
C GLY A 784 43.94 48.48 4.61
N ARG A 785 42.72 49.02 4.60
CA ARG A 785 42.11 49.76 5.71
C ARG A 785 41.76 48.81 6.85
N ASP A 786 41.10 47.70 6.57
CA ASP A 786 40.78 46.66 7.54
C ASP A 786 42.02 46.06 8.17
N ALA A 787 43.02 45.72 7.34
CA ALA A 787 44.31 45.27 7.82
C ALA A 787 45.00 46.30 8.75
N THR A 788 44.80 47.60 8.50
CA THR A 788 45.31 48.68 9.36
C THR A 788 44.54 48.77 10.68
N ASP A 789 43.23 48.56 10.67
CA ASP A 789 42.39 48.59 11.87
C ASP A 789 42.59 47.34 12.74
N ILE A 790 42.73 46.15 12.15
CA ILE A 790 43.14 44.91 12.83
C ILE A 790 44.52 45.10 13.50
N LEU A 791 45.54 45.58 12.78
CA LEU A 791 46.87 45.86 13.36
C LEU A 791 46.81 46.91 14.48
N THR A 792 45.96 47.93 14.32
CA THR A 792 45.75 48.97 15.33
C THR A 792 45.09 48.39 16.59
N ALA A 793 44.14 47.48 16.43
CA ALA A 793 43.42 46.84 17.52
C ALA A 793 44.33 45.85 18.27
N TYR A 794 45.08 45.00 17.55
CA TYR A 794 46.13 44.14 18.12
C TYR A 794 47.19 44.95 18.89
N ALA A 795 47.66 46.08 18.34
CA ALA A 795 48.64 46.94 19.00
C ALA A 795 48.10 47.61 20.28
N LYS A 796 46.81 48.00 20.30
CA LYS A 796 46.14 48.51 21.51
C LYS A 796 46.01 47.41 22.57
N SER A 797 45.52 46.23 22.19
CA SER A 797 45.35 45.07 23.07
C SER A 797 46.69 44.65 23.69
N SER A 798 47.74 44.55 22.87
CA SER A 798 49.13 44.29 23.31
C SER A 798 49.69 45.33 24.31
N ALA A 799 49.15 46.55 24.31
CA ALA A 799 49.51 47.62 25.24
C ALA A 799 48.59 47.69 26.49
N GLY A 800 47.63 46.77 26.62
CA GLY A 800 46.64 46.74 27.71
C GLY A 800 45.46 47.70 27.52
N GLY A 801 45.20 48.15 26.29
CA GLY A 801 43.99 48.89 25.91
C GLY A 801 42.86 47.97 25.46
N GLU A 802 41.64 48.52 25.34
CA GLU A 802 40.49 47.79 24.81
C GLU A 802 40.64 47.47 23.31
N ASN A 803 40.12 46.31 22.90
CA ASN A 803 40.03 45.92 21.49
C ASN A 803 39.04 46.85 20.77
N SER A 804 39.34 47.25 19.53
CA SER A 804 38.52 48.22 18.78
C SER A 804 37.91 47.69 17.48
N VAL A 805 37.97 46.38 17.27
CA VAL A 805 37.32 45.64 16.17
C VAL A 805 36.52 44.50 16.78
N ASP A 806 35.52 43.99 16.05
CA ASP A 806 34.86 42.75 16.45
C ASP A 806 35.85 41.58 16.39
N ALA A 807 35.73 40.64 17.34
CA ALA A 807 36.71 39.57 17.49
C ALA A 807 36.52 38.40 16.52
N ILE A 808 35.30 38.20 16.02
CA ILE A 808 34.98 37.14 15.06
C ILE A 808 35.34 37.65 13.66
N ILE A 809 34.88 38.85 13.29
CA ILE A 809 35.17 39.43 11.95
C ILE A 809 36.67 39.65 11.73
N ALA A 810 37.44 39.96 12.78
CA ALA A 810 38.88 40.23 12.67
C ALA A 810 39.79 38.99 12.58
N ASP A 811 39.29 37.78 12.90
CA ASP A 811 40.05 36.51 12.91
C ASP A 811 40.07 35.89 11.50
N TYR A 812 40.72 36.57 10.57
CA TYR A 812 40.69 36.27 9.13
C TYR A 812 41.64 35.13 8.70
N ASP A 813 42.57 34.68 9.56
CA ASP A 813 43.26 33.39 9.35
C ASP A 813 42.64 32.23 10.16
N TYR A 814 41.52 32.51 10.85
CA TYR A 814 40.63 31.56 11.53
C TYR A 814 41.32 30.77 12.66
N ASN A 815 42.19 31.43 13.42
CA ASN A 815 43.05 30.81 14.42
C ASN A 815 42.64 31.08 15.88
N GLY A 816 41.56 31.83 16.12
CA GLY A 816 41.10 32.23 17.45
C GLY A 816 41.88 33.39 18.08
N ILE A 817 42.86 33.97 17.37
CA ILE A 817 43.78 34.98 17.92
C ILE A 817 44.00 36.12 16.92
N ILE A 818 43.37 37.27 17.20
CA ILE A 818 43.56 38.51 16.46
C ILE A 818 45.00 39.02 16.63
N ASP A 819 45.83 38.88 15.60
CA ASP A 819 47.18 39.46 15.57
C ASP A 819 47.60 40.01 14.19
N ALA A 820 48.90 40.06 13.91
CA ALA A 820 49.43 40.56 12.65
C ALA A 820 49.25 39.58 11.47
N ARG A 821 48.92 38.31 11.76
CA ARG A 821 48.64 37.27 10.75
C ARG A 821 47.34 37.53 10.03
N ASP A 822 46.27 37.89 10.74
CA ASP A 822 44.97 38.26 10.17
C ASP A 822 45.10 39.42 9.19
N ALA A 823 45.75 40.50 9.62
CA ALA A 823 46.02 41.64 8.75
C ALA A 823 46.89 41.27 7.53
N THR A 824 47.79 40.29 7.68
CA THR A 824 48.59 39.76 6.56
C THR A 824 47.73 38.91 5.62
N ALA A 825 46.78 38.14 6.15
CA ALA A 825 45.83 37.35 5.38
C ALA A 825 44.84 38.25 4.61
N VAL A 826 44.29 39.30 5.25
CA VAL A 826 43.47 40.35 4.61
C VAL A 826 44.22 41.01 3.46
N LEU A 827 45.45 41.48 3.69
CA LEU A 827 46.28 42.05 2.61
C LEU A 827 46.58 41.06 1.48
N THR A 828 46.69 39.77 1.80
CA THR A 828 46.91 38.70 0.80
C THR A 828 45.66 38.44 -0.02
N ALA A 829 44.48 38.44 0.59
CA ALA A 829 43.19 38.32 -0.11
C ALA A 829 42.94 39.54 -1.01
N TYR A 830 43.11 40.76 -0.47
CA TYR A 830 43.01 42.00 -1.25
C TYR A 830 43.97 42.03 -2.45
N ALA A 831 45.22 41.58 -2.27
CA ALA A 831 46.19 41.49 -3.35
C ALA A 831 45.84 40.45 -4.42
N LYS A 832 45.20 39.32 -4.03
CA LYS A 832 44.66 38.33 -4.99
C LYS A 832 43.49 38.92 -5.78
N ALA A 833 42.49 39.50 -5.11
CA ALA A 833 41.32 40.11 -5.74
C ALA A 833 41.72 41.22 -6.74
N SER A 834 42.62 42.11 -6.31
CA SER A 834 43.17 43.19 -7.15
C SER A 834 43.99 42.70 -8.35
N ALA A 835 44.49 41.45 -8.31
CA ALA A 835 45.20 40.83 -9.44
C ALA A 835 44.23 40.16 -10.42
N SER A 836 43.15 39.54 -9.93
CA SER A 836 42.12 38.91 -10.76
C SER A 836 41.21 39.91 -11.50
N GLU A 837 41.00 41.12 -10.99
CA GLU A 837 40.31 42.20 -11.73
C GLU A 837 41.16 42.81 -12.86
N GLY A 838 42.40 42.34 -13.05
CA GLY A 838 43.35 42.84 -14.05
C GLY A 838 43.47 42.01 -15.34
N GLU A 839 42.75 40.89 -15.45
CA GLU A 839 42.67 40.04 -16.67
C GLU A 839 41.31 40.14 -17.38
#